data_AF-A0A945FFG6-F1
#
_entry.id   AF-A0A945FFG6-F1
#
_cell.length_a   1.000
_cell.length_b   1.000
_cell.length_c   1.000
_cell.angle_alpha   90.00
_cell.angle_beta   90.00
_cell.angle_gamma   90.00
#
_symmetry.space_group_name_H-M   'P 1'
#
loop_
_entity.id
_entity.type
_entity.pdbx_description
1 polymer ?
#
loop_
_entity_poly.entity_id
_entity_poly.type
_entity_poly.pdbx_seq_one_letter_code
_entity_poly.pdbx_strand_id
1 'polypeptide(L)'
;MTKFFSEKNRFPHLGPYPMERLKRVSGPIEKTPRMKALSFDHKQNPHSIINAMRDYQAMMDAMRSGLVNKGRCDIPSNLTERSNHLKSFAYFQDCSVVGITKIDTDCHLKKPIYNSDIERLSEDLRTKQTKTFAAGIDVLMAELREAVDAPNNGVSGHTHAVVFIYEFPRDPLSDEIGCDWIQNAQSERATLLGTETANVISNYIRLLGYDARSHSTSCSDVDLNRLAVLSGLATVEEDTLTNPFIGTRFGITAVTTNLKLETDLPLAKYSAQPKFYTHGFKWLIGLGYSKSKFNREPYKHRKFVDGAMPFEKTKRTEIPTTYLDEPNIPRVPKRTDLFARAQFGDLGKAVENGSRNGFYVRKTAPSMAQRKPMSAFVLLQNKPPNKEISTSAKNAKINAQNIKAACYFLGIDAVGISRCPDWAYYSHDAAGEEIKPTQDQAISMIVDQRFDTMDGSSGDDWISVALSMRAYLRFSLLGGVIAEHIRSLGYEAKAHTATDSDVIHPPLLLLSGLGEVSRIGEVILNPYLGPRLKSGIVTTNMPMEHDKPIDFGMQKFCESCNKCARECPAGAITAGPKKMFNGYEIWKSDSQRCATYRITTAAGAMCGRCMKTCPWNLEGLFSEKPFRWVAMNIPSAAPFLAKLDDWVGNGERNLNKKWWWDLEIQADEGYRPTSNGTNERNLQKKLDIKYSDQTLAVYPADQAPHPFPFPFPINREEGIKAYSKLLDAKEYKKRLSNGDTKDLFHRYSIKNNINILHLEIINIEKTTDEIIEYSFALPSREDLPVWSAGAHVDVVVAPGFIRQYSLTGNPFDRKIYQIAVLKEENGTGGSVLMHKIFTPGRKIFTSYPINHFPLKKNLSKAFLIGGGIGITPLIAMAHELHKNHQDFSFSYCSPSRNKAALLKHLSNVSWKDKIKLYFSDEGKRANFNVIFGTYKEGYNAYVCGPNKFMYDAQKSATSAGFPEEAVNFEYFAPPEVTDYKNHSFKIKLLKSNREFEVQSDQTVTDVLLDNGIHVDMKCTNGICGVCRCGLISGKVEHRDFVLSNKEREDTIILCQSRALDANGTIEIDL
;
A
#
# COMPACT_ATOMS: atom_id res chain seq x y z
N MET A 1 13.49 -27.75 -12.67
CA MET A 1 14.03 -28.10 -14.00
C MET A 1 14.91 -26.98 -14.50
N THR A 2 16.03 -27.28 -15.15
CA THR A 2 16.98 -26.25 -15.62
C THR A 2 16.72 -25.93 -17.09
N LYS A 3 16.66 -24.65 -17.46
CA LYS A 3 16.55 -24.24 -18.86
C LYS A 3 17.88 -24.47 -19.57
N PHE A 4 17.88 -25.04 -20.77
CA PHE A 4 19.12 -25.22 -21.54
C PHE A 4 19.50 -23.96 -22.33
N PHE A 5 18.51 -23.20 -22.78
CA PHE A 5 18.70 -22.03 -23.63
C PHE A 5 18.06 -20.79 -22.98
N SER A 6 18.72 -19.65 -23.16
CA SER A 6 18.21 -18.35 -22.71
C SER A 6 17.08 -17.85 -23.59
N GLU A 7 16.14 -17.16 -22.97
CA GLU A 7 15.03 -16.49 -23.65
C GLU A 7 15.30 -15.01 -23.87
N LYS A 8 16.51 -14.51 -23.65
CA LYS A 8 16.84 -13.07 -23.72
C LYS A 8 16.35 -12.35 -24.99
N ASN A 9 16.26 -13.05 -26.12
CA ASN A 9 15.82 -12.51 -27.41
C ASN A 9 14.34 -12.77 -27.75
N ARG A 10 13.60 -13.49 -26.89
CA ARG A 10 12.16 -13.74 -27.09
C ARG A 10 11.35 -12.60 -26.50
N PHE A 11 10.51 -11.97 -27.32
CA PHE A 11 9.59 -10.94 -26.82
C PHE A 11 8.53 -11.52 -25.86
N PRO A 12 8.20 -10.83 -24.75
CA PRO A 12 7.25 -11.33 -23.76
C PRO A 12 5.86 -11.71 -24.30
N HIS A 13 5.33 -10.98 -25.30
CA HIS A 13 4.01 -11.24 -25.88
C HIS A 13 3.88 -12.60 -26.60
N LEU A 14 5.00 -13.27 -26.89
CA LEU A 14 5.00 -14.61 -27.49
C LEU A 14 4.89 -15.72 -26.44
N GLY A 15 5.06 -15.40 -25.15
CA GLY A 15 4.83 -16.32 -24.05
C GLY A 15 5.79 -17.52 -23.97
N PRO A 16 5.50 -18.49 -23.10
CA PRO A 16 6.40 -19.60 -22.83
C PRO A 16 6.37 -20.72 -23.88
N TYR A 17 5.27 -20.83 -24.63
CA TYR A 17 5.03 -21.85 -25.67
C TYR A 17 5.18 -21.25 -27.08
N PRO A 18 5.66 -22.02 -28.08
CA PRO A 18 5.89 -21.52 -29.43
C PRO A 18 4.61 -21.49 -30.29
N MET A 19 3.57 -20.81 -29.81
CA MET A 19 2.25 -20.73 -30.47
C MET A 19 2.30 -20.04 -31.84
N GLU A 20 3.30 -19.18 -32.07
CA GLU A 20 3.53 -18.50 -33.34
C GLU A 20 3.90 -19.46 -34.48
N ARG A 21 4.31 -20.70 -34.14
CA ARG A 21 4.69 -21.72 -35.14
C ARG A 21 3.51 -22.55 -35.64
N LEU A 22 2.36 -22.47 -34.98
CA LEU A 22 1.18 -23.27 -35.34
C LEU A 22 0.53 -22.71 -36.59
N LYS A 23 0.07 -23.60 -37.47
CA LYS A 23 -0.70 -23.22 -38.65
C LYS A 23 -2.06 -22.70 -38.21
N ARG A 24 -2.44 -21.54 -38.76
CA ARG A 24 -3.72 -20.86 -38.53
C ARG A 24 -4.56 -20.84 -39.80
N VAL A 25 -5.88 -20.70 -39.64
CA VAL A 25 -6.85 -20.69 -40.75
C VAL A 25 -7.84 -19.55 -40.57
N SER A 26 -8.33 -19.02 -41.69
CA SER A 26 -9.47 -18.12 -41.76
C SER A 26 -10.72 -18.90 -42.18
N GLY A 27 -11.81 -18.82 -41.43
CA GLY A 27 -13.05 -19.52 -41.78
C GLY A 27 -13.94 -19.82 -40.56
N PRO A 28 -15.09 -20.49 -40.79
CA PRO A 28 -15.97 -20.90 -39.70
C PRO A 28 -15.26 -21.92 -38.80
N ILE A 29 -15.51 -21.82 -37.50
CA ILE A 29 -14.99 -22.79 -36.53
C ILE A 29 -15.94 -23.98 -36.39
N GLU A 30 -15.41 -25.10 -35.92
CA GLU A 30 -16.24 -26.27 -35.60
C GLU A 30 -17.12 -26.03 -34.39
N LYS A 31 -18.18 -26.84 -34.28
CA LYS A 31 -19.05 -26.83 -33.11
C LYS A 31 -18.23 -27.20 -31.87
N THR A 32 -18.27 -26.34 -30.85
CA THR A 32 -17.56 -26.57 -29.60
C THR A 32 -18.37 -27.41 -28.62
N PRO A 33 -17.72 -28.19 -27.74
CA PRO A 33 -18.39 -28.90 -26.67
C PRO A 33 -19.08 -27.92 -25.73
N ARG A 34 -20.19 -28.34 -25.12
CA ARG A 34 -20.96 -27.50 -24.19
C ARG A 34 -20.10 -27.11 -22.99
N MET A 35 -20.01 -25.81 -22.72
CA MET A 35 -19.38 -25.29 -21.50
C MET A 35 -20.13 -25.79 -20.24
N LYS A 36 -19.38 -26.27 -19.25
CA LYS A 36 -19.91 -26.73 -17.95
C LYS A 36 -19.50 -25.74 -16.86
N ALA A 37 -20.43 -25.43 -15.97
CA ALA A 37 -20.14 -24.63 -14.78
C ALA A 37 -19.30 -25.43 -13.78
N LEU A 38 -18.32 -24.78 -13.16
CA LEU A 38 -17.48 -25.37 -12.12
C LEU A 38 -17.93 -24.93 -10.73
N SER A 39 -18.01 -25.88 -9.79
CA SER A 39 -18.37 -25.62 -8.40
C SER A 39 -17.15 -25.76 -7.50
N PHE A 40 -17.03 -24.88 -6.51
CA PHE A 40 -16.02 -24.95 -5.44
C PHE A 40 -16.61 -25.53 -4.14
N ASP A 41 -17.85 -26.04 -4.18
CA ASP A 41 -18.50 -26.71 -3.05
C ASP A 41 -18.31 -28.23 -3.16
N HIS A 42 -17.35 -28.76 -2.40
CA HIS A 42 -16.99 -30.18 -2.42
C HIS A 42 -17.33 -30.87 -1.09
N LYS A 43 -18.62 -30.85 -0.74
CA LYS A 43 -19.16 -31.35 0.54
C LYS A 43 -18.84 -32.82 0.83
N GLN A 44 -18.66 -33.64 -0.20
CA GLN A 44 -18.36 -35.08 -0.05
C GLN A 44 -16.94 -35.33 0.48
N ASN A 45 -16.03 -34.36 0.34
CA ASN A 45 -14.71 -34.40 0.94
C ASN A 45 -14.41 -33.05 1.63
N PRO A 46 -14.83 -32.89 2.91
CA PRO A 46 -14.69 -31.62 3.62
C PRO A 46 -13.23 -31.18 3.82
N HIS A 47 -12.28 -32.12 3.78
CA HIS A 47 -10.84 -31.83 3.90
C HIS A 47 -10.16 -31.55 2.54
N SER A 48 -10.92 -31.42 1.46
CA SER A 48 -10.37 -30.98 0.18
C SER A 48 -10.01 -29.49 0.21
N ILE A 49 -8.88 -29.14 -0.40
CA ILE A 49 -8.45 -27.75 -0.57
C ILE A 49 -9.45 -26.94 -1.43
N ILE A 50 -10.27 -27.60 -2.26
CA ILE A 50 -11.28 -26.97 -3.12
C ILE A 50 -12.21 -26.07 -2.29
N ASN A 51 -12.66 -26.56 -1.12
CA ASN A 51 -13.56 -25.82 -0.25
C ASN A 51 -12.93 -24.50 0.26
N ALA A 52 -11.61 -24.50 0.48
CA ALA A 52 -10.89 -23.31 0.93
C ALA A 52 -10.68 -22.26 -0.19
N MET A 53 -10.72 -22.68 -1.47
CA MET A 53 -10.67 -21.77 -2.61
C MET A 53 -11.99 -21.02 -2.85
N ARG A 54 -13.12 -21.56 -2.34
CA ARG A 54 -14.48 -21.11 -2.61
C ARG A 54 -14.71 -19.61 -2.38
N ASP A 55 -14.33 -19.09 -1.21
CA ASP A 55 -14.55 -17.67 -0.87
C ASP A 55 -13.68 -16.74 -1.70
N TYR A 56 -12.46 -17.17 -2.03
CA TYR A 56 -11.56 -16.37 -2.85
C TYR A 56 -12.03 -16.32 -4.30
N GLN A 57 -12.52 -17.44 -4.84
CA GLN A 57 -13.16 -17.47 -6.16
C GLN A 57 -14.41 -16.59 -6.19
N ALA A 58 -15.30 -16.71 -5.20
CA ALA A 58 -16.52 -15.92 -5.12
C ALA A 58 -16.23 -14.42 -4.99
N MET A 59 -15.23 -14.03 -4.19
CA MET A 59 -14.76 -12.64 -4.09
C MET A 59 -14.29 -12.12 -5.46
N MET A 60 -13.53 -12.92 -6.20
CA MET A 60 -13.07 -12.55 -7.53
C MET A 60 -14.23 -12.46 -8.55
N ASP A 61 -15.19 -13.38 -8.50
CA ASP A 61 -16.37 -13.34 -9.37
C ASP A 61 -17.27 -12.13 -9.03
N ALA A 62 -17.32 -11.68 -7.76
CA ALA A 62 -18.00 -10.45 -7.37
C ALA A 62 -17.35 -9.19 -7.98
N MET A 63 -16.02 -9.20 -8.12
CA MET A 63 -15.24 -8.11 -8.71
C MET A 63 -15.12 -8.18 -10.24
N ARG A 64 -15.91 -9.04 -10.90
CA ARG A 64 -15.76 -9.29 -12.35
C ARG A 64 -16.07 -8.07 -13.22
N SER A 65 -16.87 -7.15 -12.70
CA SER A 65 -17.17 -5.83 -13.28
C SER A 65 -16.86 -4.71 -12.29
N GLY A 66 -16.85 -3.47 -12.77
CA GLY A 66 -16.66 -2.31 -11.92
C GLY A 66 -16.73 -1.01 -12.72
N LEU A 67 -16.54 0.11 -12.03
CA LEU A 67 -16.56 1.43 -12.65
C LEU A 67 -15.41 1.59 -13.67
N VAL A 68 -15.75 2.17 -14.81
CA VAL A 68 -14.77 2.61 -15.83
C VAL A 68 -14.20 3.96 -15.40
N ASN A 69 -12.88 4.11 -15.54
CA ASN A 69 -12.22 5.36 -15.20
C ASN A 69 -12.75 6.51 -16.07
N LYS A 70 -13.08 7.64 -15.45
CA LYS A 70 -13.58 8.83 -16.15
C LYS A 70 -12.45 9.52 -16.93
N GLY A 71 -11.24 9.54 -16.37
CA GLY A 71 -10.04 10.03 -17.02
C GLY A 71 -9.61 9.07 -18.13
N ARG A 72 -9.87 9.44 -19.39
CA ARG A 72 -9.45 8.61 -20.54
C ARG A 72 -7.93 8.61 -20.67
N CYS A 73 -7.35 7.44 -20.84
CA CYS A 73 -5.90 7.28 -20.93
C CYS A 73 -5.38 7.43 -22.36
N ASP A 74 -4.17 7.97 -22.49
CA ASP A 74 -3.48 8.14 -23.76
C ASP A 74 -2.66 6.87 -24.06
N ILE A 75 -3.33 5.87 -24.62
CA ILE A 75 -2.74 4.59 -25.01
C ILE A 75 -2.40 4.57 -26.51
N PRO A 76 -1.40 3.77 -26.95
CA PRO A 76 -1.04 3.66 -28.37
C PRO A 76 -2.24 3.38 -29.27
N SER A 77 -2.32 3.98 -30.45
CA SER A 77 -3.41 3.74 -31.42
C SER A 77 -3.25 2.43 -32.21
N ASN A 78 -2.01 1.94 -32.33
CA ASN A 78 -1.69 0.70 -33.02
C ASN A 78 -2.31 -0.52 -32.29
N LEU A 79 -3.16 -1.26 -32.99
CA LEU A 79 -3.90 -2.39 -32.41
C LEU A 79 -2.98 -3.57 -32.07
N THR A 80 -1.95 -3.83 -32.88
CA THR A 80 -0.95 -4.88 -32.63
C THR A 80 -0.15 -4.58 -31.36
N GLU A 81 0.23 -3.32 -31.14
CA GLU A 81 0.93 -2.88 -29.93
C GLU A 81 0.07 -3.08 -28.68
N ARG A 82 -1.22 -2.72 -28.73
CA ARG A 82 -2.17 -3.00 -27.64
C ARG A 82 -2.29 -4.49 -27.35
N SER A 83 -2.44 -5.30 -28.39
CA SER A 83 -2.54 -6.76 -28.27
C SER A 83 -1.27 -7.36 -27.67
N ASN A 84 -0.08 -6.93 -28.12
CA ASN A 84 1.19 -7.38 -27.59
C ASN A 84 1.39 -6.98 -26.13
N HIS A 85 1.00 -5.76 -25.77
CA HIS A 85 1.03 -5.27 -24.39
C HIS A 85 0.15 -6.14 -23.48
N LEU A 86 -1.14 -6.34 -23.84
CA LEU A 86 -2.06 -7.14 -23.04
C LEU A 86 -1.64 -8.62 -22.96
N LYS A 87 -1.11 -9.19 -24.04
CA LYS A 87 -0.56 -10.56 -24.01
C LYS A 87 0.65 -10.66 -23.07
N SER A 88 1.58 -9.70 -23.16
CA SER A 88 2.73 -9.63 -22.26
C SER A 88 2.29 -9.48 -20.81
N PHE A 89 1.28 -8.65 -20.55
CA PHE A 89 0.75 -8.47 -19.20
C PHE A 89 0.09 -9.75 -18.67
N ALA A 90 -0.64 -10.49 -19.51
CA ALA A 90 -1.20 -11.78 -19.13
C ALA A 90 -0.11 -12.81 -18.81
N TYR A 91 0.96 -12.89 -19.60
CA TYR A 91 2.11 -13.76 -19.31
C TYR A 91 2.88 -13.34 -18.06
N PHE A 92 2.98 -12.03 -17.82
CA PHE A 92 3.50 -11.50 -16.58
C PHE A 92 2.68 -12.00 -15.39
N GLN A 93 1.35 -12.11 -15.51
CA GLN A 93 0.44 -12.74 -14.53
C GLN A 93 0.40 -14.29 -14.59
N ASP A 94 1.41 -14.91 -15.22
CA ASP A 94 1.59 -16.36 -15.35
C ASP A 94 0.47 -17.13 -16.06
N CYS A 95 -0.21 -16.47 -16.99
CA CYS A 95 -0.97 -17.16 -18.03
C CYS A 95 -0.07 -18.15 -18.77
N SER A 96 -0.57 -19.36 -19.07
CA SER A 96 0.20 -20.35 -19.84
C SER A 96 0.18 -20.03 -21.33
N VAL A 97 -0.98 -19.65 -21.87
CA VAL A 97 -1.15 -19.21 -23.27
C VAL A 97 -2.29 -18.20 -23.36
N VAL A 98 -2.09 -17.10 -24.10
CA VAL A 98 -3.11 -16.06 -24.32
C VAL A 98 -3.35 -15.81 -25.81
N GLY A 99 -4.60 -15.54 -26.16
CA GLY A 99 -5.05 -15.24 -27.51
C GLY A 99 -6.17 -14.19 -27.49
N ILE A 100 -6.39 -13.51 -28.60
CA ILE A 100 -7.37 -12.42 -28.72
C ILE A 100 -8.31 -12.71 -29.89
N THR A 101 -9.60 -12.51 -29.70
CA THR A 101 -10.62 -12.69 -30.76
C THR A 101 -11.69 -11.60 -30.72
N LYS A 102 -12.44 -11.45 -31.81
CA LYS A 102 -13.74 -10.75 -31.79
C LYS A 102 -14.79 -11.60 -31.09
N ILE A 103 -15.80 -10.92 -30.55
CA ILE A 103 -17.01 -11.51 -29.98
C ILE A 103 -18.12 -11.39 -31.02
N ASP A 104 -18.82 -12.49 -31.26
CA ASP A 104 -20.06 -12.54 -32.04
C ASP A 104 -21.25 -12.96 -31.13
N THR A 105 -22.47 -12.93 -31.66
CA THR A 105 -23.67 -13.30 -30.90
C THR A 105 -23.65 -14.75 -30.41
N ASP A 106 -22.95 -15.65 -31.13
CA ASP A 106 -22.83 -17.06 -30.78
C ASP A 106 -21.84 -17.30 -29.63
N CYS A 107 -21.03 -16.30 -29.28
CA CYS A 107 -20.18 -16.33 -28.10
C CYS A 107 -20.97 -16.12 -26.81
N HIS A 108 -22.19 -15.59 -26.85
CA HIS A 108 -22.98 -15.33 -25.65
C HIS A 108 -23.68 -16.60 -25.17
N LEU A 109 -23.60 -16.86 -23.86
CA LEU A 109 -24.36 -17.95 -23.26
C LEU A 109 -25.84 -17.57 -23.25
N LYS A 110 -26.71 -18.47 -23.74
CA LYS A 110 -28.17 -18.29 -23.64
C LYS A 110 -28.64 -18.10 -22.20
N LYS A 111 -28.00 -18.78 -21.26
CA LYS A 111 -28.16 -18.60 -19.82
C LYS A 111 -26.77 -18.40 -19.21
N PRO A 112 -26.45 -17.20 -18.71
CA PRO A 112 -25.20 -16.94 -18.01
C PRO A 112 -24.98 -17.91 -16.84
N ILE A 113 -23.72 -18.26 -16.60
CA ILE A 113 -23.30 -19.00 -15.42
C ILE A 113 -23.09 -17.98 -14.30
N TYR A 114 -23.77 -18.19 -13.17
CA TYR A 114 -23.69 -17.32 -11.99
C TYR A 114 -23.15 -18.11 -10.80
N ASN A 115 -22.20 -17.51 -10.07
CA ASN A 115 -21.68 -18.07 -8.84
C ASN A 115 -22.57 -17.65 -7.66
N SER A 116 -23.33 -18.59 -7.11
CA SER A 116 -24.25 -18.34 -5.98
C SER A 116 -23.54 -17.93 -4.68
N ASP A 117 -22.23 -18.15 -4.55
CA ASP A 117 -21.48 -17.77 -3.34
C ASP A 117 -21.23 -16.26 -3.22
N ILE A 118 -21.43 -15.49 -4.28
CA ILE A 118 -21.26 -14.02 -4.27
C ILE A 118 -22.19 -13.36 -3.24
N GLU A 119 -23.44 -13.82 -3.16
CA GLU A 119 -24.45 -13.26 -2.24
C GLU A 119 -24.01 -13.41 -0.78
N ARG A 120 -23.41 -14.55 -0.42
CA ARG A 120 -22.92 -14.81 0.93
C ARG A 120 -21.80 -13.86 1.35
N LEU A 121 -20.96 -13.41 0.41
CA LEU A 121 -19.85 -12.47 0.68
C LEU A 121 -20.27 -11.00 0.59
N SER A 122 -21.40 -10.70 -0.03
CA SER A 122 -21.85 -9.32 -0.28
C SER A 122 -22.10 -8.55 1.02
N GLU A 123 -22.61 -9.22 2.06
CA GLU A 123 -22.82 -8.59 3.37
C GLU A 123 -21.49 -8.25 4.07
N ASP A 124 -20.53 -9.17 4.03
CA ASP A 124 -19.19 -8.96 4.57
C ASP A 124 -18.49 -7.76 3.90
N LEU A 125 -18.64 -7.63 2.59
CA LEU A 125 -18.11 -6.52 1.81
C LEU A 125 -18.70 -5.16 2.22
N ARG A 126 -20.01 -5.12 2.53
CA ARG A 126 -20.72 -3.91 2.94
C ARG A 126 -20.40 -3.49 4.37
N THR A 127 -20.24 -4.44 5.28
CA THR A 127 -20.25 -4.17 6.73
C THR A 127 -18.89 -4.25 7.41
N LYS A 128 -17.96 -5.09 6.94
CA LYS A 128 -16.68 -5.28 7.64
C LYS A 128 -15.74 -4.08 7.48
N GLN A 129 -15.08 -3.71 8.57
CA GLN A 129 -14.02 -2.70 8.61
C GLN A 129 -12.65 -3.38 8.66
N THR A 130 -11.69 -2.86 7.89
CA THR A 130 -10.30 -3.37 7.89
C THR A 130 -9.45 -2.68 8.95
N LYS A 131 -8.58 -3.43 9.64
CA LYS A 131 -7.59 -2.88 10.59
C LYS A 131 -6.19 -2.89 9.97
N THR A 132 -5.83 -1.86 9.21
CA THR A 132 -4.53 -1.81 8.52
C THR A 132 -4.02 -0.40 8.22
N PHE A 133 -2.69 -0.24 8.15
CA PHE A 133 -1.99 0.95 7.62
C PHE A 133 -1.74 0.91 6.11
N ALA A 134 -2.37 0.01 5.36
CA ALA A 134 -2.25 0.01 3.91
C ALA A 134 -2.77 1.34 3.32
N ALA A 135 -1.88 2.12 2.70
CA ALA A 135 -2.17 3.48 2.26
C ALA A 135 -3.38 3.57 1.32
N GLY A 136 -4.47 4.24 1.72
CA GLY A 136 -5.67 4.37 0.88
C GLY A 136 -6.57 3.12 0.84
N ILE A 137 -6.42 2.19 1.79
CA ILE A 137 -7.31 1.03 1.92
C ILE A 137 -8.78 1.44 2.08
N ASP A 138 -9.08 2.50 2.83
CA ASP A 138 -10.46 2.96 3.05
C ASP A 138 -11.12 3.37 1.72
N VAL A 139 -10.36 4.03 0.83
CA VAL A 139 -10.84 4.41 -0.51
C VAL A 139 -11.12 3.17 -1.35
N LEU A 140 -10.19 2.21 -1.35
CA LEU A 140 -10.34 0.95 -2.10
C LEU A 140 -11.52 0.12 -1.61
N MET A 141 -11.74 0.05 -0.30
CA MET A 141 -12.90 -0.63 0.29
C MET A 141 -14.21 0.06 -0.10
N ALA A 142 -14.23 1.39 -0.11
CA ALA A 142 -15.40 2.14 -0.54
C ALA A 142 -15.70 1.94 -2.04
N GLU A 143 -14.68 1.97 -2.90
CA GLU A 143 -14.82 1.64 -4.33
C GLU A 143 -15.29 0.20 -4.56
N LEU A 144 -14.81 -0.74 -3.74
CA LEU A 144 -15.21 -2.14 -3.83
C LEU A 144 -16.70 -2.32 -3.51
N ARG A 145 -17.21 -1.64 -2.47
CA ARG A 145 -18.64 -1.61 -2.14
C ARG A 145 -19.47 -1.02 -3.27
N GLU A 146 -19.05 0.13 -3.80
CA GLU A 146 -19.71 0.77 -4.95
C GLU A 146 -19.73 -0.15 -6.19
N ALA A 147 -18.65 -0.90 -6.44
CA ALA A 147 -18.58 -1.85 -7.55
C ALA A 147 -19.51 -3.05 -7.38
N VAL A 148 -19.67 -3.55 -6.14
CA VAL A 148 -20.59 -4.65 -5.81
C VAL A 148 -22.05 -4.22 -5.94
N ASP A 149 -22.37 -2.97 -5.55
CA ASP A 149 -23.73 -2.43 -5.62
C ASP A 149 -24.08 -1.84 -7.00
N ALA A 150 -23.12 -1.73 -7.92
CA ALA A 150 -23.33 -1.18 -9.26
C ALA A 150 -24.25 -2.09 -10.13
N PRO A 151 -25.12 -1.51 -10.98
CA PRO A 151 -25.98 -2.28 -11.87
C PRO A 151 -25.19 -3.19 -12.82
N ASN A 152 -25.65 -4.43 -12.99
CA ASN A 152 -25.04 -5.37 -13.91
C ASN A 152 -25.45 -5.08 -15.37
N ASN A 153 -24.61 -4.33 -16.10
CA ASN A 153 -24.87 -3.94 -17.49
C ASN A 153 -24.58 -5.03 -18.55
N GLY A 154 -24.20 -6.25 -18.12
CA GLY A 154 -23.88 -7.36 -19.03
C GLY A 154 -22.63 -7.13 -19.88
N VAL A 155 -22.61 -7.67 -21.10
CA VAL A 155 -21.48 -7.59 -22.07
C VAL A 155 -21.93 -7.19 -23.48
N SER A 156 -23.13 -6.64 -23.64
CA SER A 156 -23.74 -6.38 -24.96
C SER A 156 -22.94 -5.40 -25.83
N GLY A 157 -22.19 -4.47 -25.22
CA GLY A 157 -21.32 -3.52 -25.91
C GLY A 157 -19.88 -4.01 -26.15
N HIS A 158 -19.55 -5.23 -25.73
CA HIS A 158 -18.19 -5.77 -25.88
C HIS A 158 -17.97 -6.35 -27.28
N THR A 159 -16.80 -6.08 -27.85
CA THR A 159 -16.47 -6.45 -29.24
C THR A 159 -15.28 -7.40 -29.34
N HIS A 160 -14.44 -7.45 -28.30
CA HIS A 160 -13.23 -8.26 -28.28
C HIS A 160 -13.14 -9.06 -26.98
N ALA A 161 -12.51 -10.22 -27.05
CA ALA A 161 -12.16 -11.04 -25.90
C ALA A 161 -10.66 -11.35 -25.88
N VAL A 162 -10.05 -11.21 -24.70
CA VAL A 162 -8.71 -11.73 -24.39
C VAL A 162 -8.91 -13.03 -23.62
N VAL A 163 -8.40 -14.14 -24.15
CA VAL A 163 -8.66 -15.50 -23.67
C VAL A 163 -7.39 -16.09 -23.09
N PHE A 164 -7.49 -16.76 -21.95
CA PHE A 164 -6.35 -17.29 -21.19
C PHE A 164 -6.51 -18.80 -20.97
N ILE A 165 -5.42 -19.53 -21.20
CA ILE A 165 -5.27 -20.95 -20.86
C ILE A 165 -4.34 -21.07 -19.64
N TYR A 166 -4.75 -21.86 -18.66
CA TYR A 166 -3.94 -22.27 -17.51
C TYR A 166 -3.73 -23.78 -17.54
N GLU A 167 -2.49 -24.20 -17.73
CA GLU A 167 -2.14 -25.62 -17.76
C GLU A 167 -2.32 -26.28 -16.39
N PHE A 168 -2.71 -27.55 -16.40
CA PHE A 168 -2.67 -28.35 -15.18
C PHE A 168 -1.23 -28.82 -14.92
N PRO A 169 -0.77 -28.83 -13.66
CA PRO A 169 0.38 -29.66 -13.30
C PRO A 169 0.06 -31.15 -13.54
N ARG A 170 1.02 -32.06 -13.36
CA ARG A 170 0.68 -33.49 -13.30
C ARG A 170 -0.36 -33.74 -12.20
N ASP A 171 -1.14 -34.81 -12.34
CA ASP A 171 -2.06 -35.19 -11.27
C ASP A 171 -1.27 -35.63 -10.02
N PRO A 172 -1.72 -35.24 -8.80
CA PRO A 172 -1.25 -35.84 -7.56
C PRO A 172 -1.54 -37.34 -7.59
N LEU A 173 -0.59 -38.18 -7.14
CA LEU A 173 -0.87 -39.61 -7.00
C LEU A 173 -1.65 -39.85 -5.70
N SER A 174 -2.49 -40.88 -5.67
CA SER A 174 -3.34 -41.18 -4.51
C SER A 174 -2.56 -41.58 -3.26
N ASP A 175 -1.36 -42.13 -3.43
CA ASP A 175 -0.43 -42.56 -2.38
C ASP A 175 0.78 -41.62 -2.22
N GLU A 176 0.77 -40.46 -2.89
CA GLU A 176 1.85 -39.51 -2.80
C GLU A 176 1.81 -38.72 -1.48
N ILE A 177 2.94 -38.73 -0.79
CA ILE A 177 3.17 -37.94 0.43
C ILE A 177 2.80 -36.46 0.21
N GLY A 178 1.94 -35.94 1.09
CA GLY A 178 1.51 -34.54 1.08
C GLY A 178 0.33 -34.25 0.14
N CYS A 179 -0.22 -35.26 -0.55
CA CYS A 179 -1.26 -35.02 -1.54
C CYS A 179 -2.69 -35.22 -1.03
N ASP A 180 -2.91 -35.33 0.28
CA ASP A 180 -4.21 -35.65 0.88
C ASP A 180 -5.27 -34.58 0.54
N TRP A 181 -4.85 -33.31 0.50
CA TRP A 181 -5.76 -32.17 0.32
C TRP A 181 -6.05 -31.81 -1.13
N ILE A 182 -5.16 -32.19 -2.06
CA ILE A 182 -5.12 -31.64 -3.43
C ILE A 182 -5.64 -32.59 -4.52
N GLN A 183 -6.13 -33.77 -4.13
CA GLN A 183 -6.72 -34.71 -5.08
C GLN A 183 -7.88 -34.06 -5.84
N ASN A 184 -7.90 -34.26 -7.16
CA ASN A 184 -8.97 -33.81 -8.07
C ASN A 184 -9.25 -32.29 -8.08
N ALA A 185 -8.30 -31.44 -7.68
CA ALA A 185 -8.47 -29.99 -7.59
C ALA A 185 -7.92 -29.18 -8.80
N GLN A 186 -7.60 -29.85 -9.92
CA GLN A 186 -6.88 -29.26 -11.06
C GLN A 186 -7.71 -28.17 -11.76
N SER A 187 -9.00 -28.43 -11.97
CA SER A 187 -9.93 -27.52 -12.64
C SER A 187 -10.15 -26.26 -11.81
N GLU A 188 -10.36 -26.43 -10.51
CA GLU A 188 -10.59 -25.37 -9.52
C GLU A 188 -9.34 -24.51 -9.38
N ARG A 189 -8.17 -25.14 -9.26
CA ARG A 189 -6.87 -24.45 -9.26
C ARG A 189 -6.67 -23.60 -10.52
N ALA A 190 -6.87 -24.18 -11.70
CA ALA A 190 -6.69 -23.45 -12.95
C ALA A 190 -7.69 -22.29 -13.11
N THR A 191 -8.93 -22.51 -12.66
CA THR A 191 -9.97 -21.47 -12.64
C THR A 191 -9.61 -20.35 -11.68
N LEU A 192 -9.12 -20.67 -10.48
CA LEU A 192 -8.69 -19.70 -9.47
C LEU A 192 -7.57 -18.80 -9.99
N LEU A 193 -6.49 -19.39 -10.52
CA LEU A 193 -5.35 -18.65 -11.07
C LEU A 193 -5.74 -17.83 -12.32
N GLY A 194 -6.58 -18.40 -13.19
CA GLY A 194 -7.06 -17.69 -14.38
C GLY A 194 -7.97 -16.52 -14.04
N THR A 195 -8.80 -16.65 -13.01
CA THR A 195 -9.70 -15.58 -12.57
C THR A 195 -8.92 -14.43 -11.95
N GLU A 196 -7.84 -14.70 -11.19
CA GLU A 196 -6.91 -13.67 -10.71
C GLU A 196 -6.41 -12.82 -11.88
N THR A 197 -5.90 -13.45 -12.93
CA THR A 197 -5.40 -12.75 -14.12
C THR A 197 -6.49 -12.03 -14.89
N ALA A 198 -7.65 -12.65 -15.11
CA ALA A 198 -8.77 -12.01 -15.79
C ALA A 198 -9.27 -10.77 -15.01
N ASN A 199 -9.29 -10.81 -13.68
CA ASN A 199 -9.61 -9.65 -12.85
C ASN A 199 -8.57 -8.55 -12.96
N VAL A 200 -7.28 -8.88 -12.96
CA VAL A 200 -6.24 -7.86 -13.16
C VAL A 200 -6.35 -7.21 -14.55
N ILE A 201 -6.50 -8.01 -15.61
CA ILE A 201 -6.56 -7.50 -16.98
C ILE A 201 -7.84 -6.67 -17.21
N SER A 202 -9.01 -7.12 -16.71
CA SER A 202 -10.24 -6.34 -16.83
C SER A 202 -10.17 -5.03 -16.02
N ASN A 203 -9.62 -5.06 -14.80
CA ASN A 203 -9.36 -3.84 -14.03
C ASN A 203 -8.42 -2.88 -14.76
N TYR A 204 -7.36 -3.40 -15.36
CA TYR A 204 -6.42 -2.59 -16.14
C TYR A 204 -7.13 -1.90 -17.31
N ILE A 205 -7.94 -2.62 -18.08
CA ILE A 205 -8.68 -2.04 -19.21
C ILE A 205 -9.70 -0.98 -18.73
N ARG A 206 -10.37 -1.21 -17.59
CA ARG A 206 -11.25 -0.20 -16.97
C ARG A 206 -10.50 1.05 -16.52
N LEU A 207 -9.29 0.91 -15.99
CA LEU A 207 -8.41 2.03 -15.66
C LEU A 207 -8.01 2.83 -16.91
N LEU A 208 -7.87 2.16 -18.06
CA LEU A 208 -7.60 2.82 -19.34
C LEU A 208 -8.80 3.63 -19.91
N GLY A 209 -9.99 3.50 -19.29
CA GLY A 209 -11.21 4.18 -19.73
C GLY A 209 -12.07 3.37 -20.70
N TYR A 210 -11.91 2.04 -20.72
CA TYR A 210 -12.69 1.13 -21.57
C TYR A 210 -13.48 0.14 -20.71
N ASP A 211 -14.68 -0.22 -21.14
CA ASP A 211 -15.47 -1.20 -20.41
C ASP A 211 -14.87 -2.60 -20.60
N ALA A 212 -14.82 -3.37 -19.51
CA ALA A 212 -14.27 -4.71 -19.52
C ALA A 212 -14.83 -5.55 -18.38
N ARG A 213 -14.98 -6.84 -18.64
CA ARG A 213 -15.52 -7.82 -17.69
C ARG A 213 -14.72 -9.11 -17.72
N SER A 214 -14.42 -9.68 -16.55
CA SER A 214 -13.77 -10.99 -16.44
C SER A 214 -14.78 -12.13 -16.43
N HIS A 215 -14.32 -13.30 -16.88
CA HIS A 215 -15.12 -14.50 -17.05
C HIS A 215 -14.33 -15.74 -16.63
N SER A 216 -14.99 -16.61 -15.87
CA SER A 216 -14.46 -17.87 -15.35
C SER A 216 -15.45 -19.01 -15.59
N THR A 217 -15.04 -20.24 -15.34
CA THR A 217 -15.95 -21.40 -15.40
C THR A 217 -16.97 -21.41 -14.24
N SER A 218 -16.75 -20.63 -13.18
CA SER A 218 -17.70 -20.43 -12.08
C SER A 218 -18.66 -19.25 -12.31
N CYS A 219 -18.28 -18.25 -13.13
CA CYS A 219 -19.14 -17.12 -13.48
C CYS A 219 -18.83 -16.53 -14.86
N SER A 220 -19.75 -16.65 -15.82
CA SER A 220 -19.55 -16.18 -17.20
C SER A 220 -20.84 -15.84 -17.93
N ASP A 221 -20.79 -14.82 -18.80
CA ASP A 221 -21.85 -14.46 -19.76
C ASP A 221 -21.55 -15.00 -21.17
N VAL A 222 -20.34 -15.54 -21.39
CA VAL A 222 -19.83 -15.99 -22.69
C VAL A 222 -19.33 -17.43 -22.65
N ASP A 223 -19.39 -18.12 -23.79
CA ASP A 223 -18.90 -19.48 -23.96
C ASP A 223 -17.37 -19.49 -24.09
N LEU A 224 -16.70 -19.86 -23.01
CA LEU A 224 -15.23 -19.91 -22.95
C LEU A 224 -14.64 -20.94 -23.91
N ASN A 225 -15.36 -22.02 -24.22
CA ASN A 225 -14.88 -23.05 -25.15
C ASN A 225 -14.83 -22.49 -26.58
N ARG A 226 -15.89 -21.78 -26.97
CA ARG A 226 -15.95 -21.08 -28.27
C ARG A 226 -14.85 -20.02 -28.39
N LEU A 227 -14.68 -19.20 -27.36
CA LEU A 227 -13.64 -18.17 -27.34
C LEU A 227 -12.23 -18.74 -27.46
N ALA A 228 -11.94 -19.89 -26.83
CA ALA A 228 -10.64 -20.55 -26.95
C ALA A 228 -10.33 -21.04 -28.38
N VAL A 229 -11.34 -21.50 -29.11
CA VAL A 229 -11.17 -21.90 -30.53
C VAL A 229 -10.99 -20.68 -31.42
N LEU A 230 -11.84 -19.66 -31.27
CA LEU A 230 -11.79 -18.43 -32.07
C LEU A 230 -10.46 -17.67 -31.91
N SER A 231 -9.95 -17.58 -30.69
CA SER A 231 -8.66 -16.93 -30.38
C SER A 231 -7.44 -17.77 -30.78
N GLY A 232 -7.65 -18.96 -31.37
CA GLY A 232 -6.58 -19.84 -31.82
C GLY A 232 -5.74 -20.39 -30.68
N LEU A 233 -6.38 -20.75 -29.58
CA LEU A 233 -5.74 -21.38 -28.42
C LEU A 233 -6.00 -22.89 -28.35
N ALA A 234 -7.10 -23.37 -28.90
CA ALA A 234 -7.45 -24.79 -28.96
C ALA A 234 -8.14 -25.14 -30.29
N THR A 235 -8.13 -26.42 -30.63
CA THR A 235 -9.01 -27.02 -31.65
C THR A 235 -10.01 -27.96 -30.97
N VAL A 236 -11.08 -28.32 -31.67
CA VAL A 236 -11.97 -29.41 -31.26
C VAL A 236 -11.47 -30.68 -31.93
N GLU A 237 -11.06 -31.67 -31.13
CA GLU A 237 -10.64 -32.98 -31.60
C GLU A 237 -11.49 -34.01 -30.84
N GLU A 238 -12.26 -34.84 -31.56
CA GLU A 238 -13.13 -35.86 -30.95
C GLU A 238 -14.06 -35.29 -29.85
N ASP A 239 -14.76 -34.19 -30.15
CA ASP A 239 -15.63 -33.44 -29.22
C ASP A 239 -14.94 -32.90 -27.95
N THR A 240 -13.61 -32.79 -27.97
CA THR A 240 -12.81 -32.30 -26.84
C THR A 240 -11.91 -31.15 -27.26
N LEU A 241 -11.81 -30.12 -26.42
CA LEU A 241 -10.85 -29.03 -26.65
C LEU A 241 -9.42 -29.52 -26.43
N THR A 242 -8.59 -29.32 -27.44
CA THR A 242 -7.18 -29.75 -27.43
C THR A 242 -6.27 -28.60 -27.85
N ASN A 243 -5.31 -28.26 -26.99
CA ASN A 243 -4.20 -27.38 -27.36
C ASN A 243 -3.04 -28.23 -27.93
N PRO A 244 -2.39 -27.83 -29.05
CA PRO A 244 -1.34 -28.65 -29.67
C PRO A 244 -0.13 -28.97 -28.78
N PHE A 245 0.21 -28.13 -27.80
CA PHE A 245 1.35 -28.36 -26.90
C PHE A 245 0.95 -28.86 -25.51
N ILE A 246 -0.20 -28.43 -24.99
CA ILE A 246 -0.68 -28.74 -23.64
C ILE A 246 -1.56 -30.00 -23.63
N GLY A 247 -2.20 -30.35 -24.75
CA GLY A 247 -3.21 -31.40 -24.81
C GLY A 247 -4.54 -30.90 -24.28
N THR A 248 -5.27 -31.74 -23.53
CA THR A 248 -6.61 -31.46 -22.96
C THR A 248 -6.56 -30.95 -21.51
N ARG A 249 -5.36 -30.83 -20.94
CA ARG A 249 -5.13 -30.61 -19.50
C ARG A 249 -5.00 -29.12 -19.15
N PHE A 250 -6.09 -28.37 -19.27
CA PHE A 250 -6.08 -26.95 -18.98
C PHE A 250 -7.45 -26.38 -18.58
N GLY A 251 -7.43 -25.25 -17.86
CA GLY A 251 -8.59 -24.40 -17.60
C GLY A 251 -8.61 -23.17 -18.52
N ILE A 252 -9.79 -22.57 -18.69
CA ILE A 252 -10.00 -21.39 -19.55
C ILE A 252 -10.64 -20.27 -18.73
N THR A 253 -10.15 -19.05 -18.91
CA THR A 253 -10.78 -17.81 -18.44
C THR A 253 -10.69 -16.75 -19.54
N ALA A 254 -11.45 -15.65 -19.43
CA ALA A 254 -11.41 -14.60 -20.44
C ALA A 254 -11.72 -13.21 -19.86
N VAL A 255 -11.37 -12.17 -20.61
CA VAL A 255 -11.86 -10.81 -20.42
C VAL A 255 -12.55 -10.36 -21.70
N THR A 256 -13.79 -9.93 -21.61
CA THR A 256 -14.51 -9.27 -22.71
C THR A 256 -14.42 -7.75 -22.55
N THR A 257 -14.35 -7.01 -23.65
CA THR A 257 -14.16 -5.55 -23.61
C THR A 257 -14.63 -4.84 -24.86
N ASN A 258 -14.89 -3.53 -24.74
CA ASN A 258 -15.07 -2.62 -25.87
C ASN A 258 -13.76 -1.99 -26.40
N LEU A 259 -12.60 -2.27 -25.77
CA LEU A 259 -11.29 -1.88 -26.27
C LEU A 259 -10.98 -2.64 -27.58
N LYS A 260 -10.70 -1.90 -28.65
CA LYS A 260 -10.28 -2.48 -29.94
C LYS A 260 -8.86 -3.03 -29.85
N LEU A 261 -8.67 -4.24 -30.36
CA LEU A 261 -7.43 -5.02 -30.32
C LEU A 261 -7.20 -5.75 -31.65
N GLU A 262 -5.94 -6.02 -31.98
CA GLU A 262 -5.60 -6.93 -33.09
C GLU A 262 -5.92 -8.36 -32.67
N THR A 263 -6.56 -9.13 -33.56
CA THR A 263 -7.04 -10.48 -33.25
C THR A 263 -6.14 -11.57 -33.79
N ASP A 264 -6.04 -12.67 -33.05
CA ASP A 264 -5.43 -13.90 -33.53
C ASP A 264 -6.38 -14.68 -34.43
N LEU A 265 -5.82 -15.55 -35.28
CA LEU A 265 -6.59 -16.44 -36.14
C LEU A 265 -6.78 -17.82 -35.49
N PRO A 266 -7.92 -18.50 -35.70
CA PRO A 266 -8.13 -19.88 -35.28
C PRO A 266 -7.02 -20.83 -35.75
N LEU A 267 -6.78 -21.90 -34.99
CA LEU A 267 -5.81 -22.93 -35.35
C LEU A 267 -6.37 -23.87 -36.43
N ALA A 268 -5.50 -24.32 -37.33
CA ALA A 268 -5.81 -25.50 -38.15
C ALA A 268 -5.92 -26.74 -37.24
N LYS A 269 -6.76 -27.71 -37.61
CA LYS A 269 -6.85 -29.02 -36.93
C LYS A 269 -5.49 -29.64 -36.67
N TYR A 270 -5.39 -30.43 -35.60
CA TYR A 270 -4.13 -31.06 -35.22
C TYR A 270 -3.53 -31.94 -36.31
N SER A 271 -4.37 -32.64 -37.09
CA SER A 271 -3.97 -33.44 -38.26
C SER A 271 -3.32 -32.62 -39.39
N ALA A 272 -3.66 -31.33 -39.50
CA ALA A 272 -3.17 -30.41 -40.52
C ALA A 272 -1.96 -29.55 -40.05
N GLN A 273 -1.51 -29.72 -38.80
CA GLN A 273 -0.35 -29.00 -38.27
C GLN A 273 0.96 -29.52 -38.89
N PRO A 274 1.91 -28.64 -39.29
CA PRO A 274 3.19 -29.07 -39.84
C PRO A 274 4.10 -29.61 -38.72
N LYS A 275 3.91 -30.89 -38.35
CA LYS A 275 4.51 -31.51 -37.14
C LYS A 275 6.03 -31.39 -37.05
N PHE A 276 6.75 -31.50 -38.17
CA PHE A 276 8.21 -31.31 -38.16
C PHE A 276 8.62 -29.88 -37.77
N TYR A 277 7.82 -28.89 -38.20
CA TYR A 277 8.06 -27.50 -37.85
C TYR A 277 7.56 -27.16 -36.43
N THR A 278 6.39 -27.65 -36.02
CA THR A 278 5.81 -27.31 -34.70
C THR A 278 6.40 -28.13 -33.55
N HIS A 279 6.71 -29.40 -33.79
CA HIS A 279 7.14 -30.38 -32.78
C HIS A 279 8.53 -31.00 -33.07
N GLY A 280 9.32 -30.38 -33.95
CA GLY A 280 10.68 -30.82 -34.27
C GLY A 280 11.73 -30.49 -33.20
N PHE A 281 13.00 -30.51 -33.60
CA PHE A 281 14.16 -30.40 -32.70
C PHE A 281 14.13 -29.16 -31.78
N LYS A 282 13.74 -27.97 -32.31
CA LYS A 282 13.67 -26.74 -31.49
C LYS A 282 12.68 -26.87 -30.32
N TRP A 283 11.51 -27.48 -30.54
CA TRP A 283 10.53 -27.73 -29.49
C TRP A 283 11.02 -28.81 -28.51
N LEU A 284 11.66 -29.86 -29.04
CA LEU A 284 12.18 -30.97 -28.24
C LEU A 284 13.08 -30.46 -27.11
N ILE A 285 14.05 -29.60 -27.45
CA ILE A 285 15.06 -29.11 -26.49
C ILE A 285 14.76 -27.72 -25.90
N GLY A 286 13.68 -27.05 -26.33
CA GLY A 286 13.34 -25.70 -25.88
C GLY A 286 14.25 -24.60 -26.45
N LEU A 287 14.74 -24.76 -27.68
CA LEU A 287 15.59 -23.74 -28.32
C LEU A 287 14.75 -22.51 -28.70
N GLY A 288 14.82 -21.48 -27.87
CA GLY A 288 14.12 -20.21 -28.04
C GLY A 288 12.81 -20.08 -27.26
N TYR A 289 12.47 -21.03 -26.39
CA TYR A 289 11.23 -21.02 -25.58
C TYR A 289 11.46 -21.63 -24.19
N SER A 290 10.73 -21.16 -23.17
CA SER A 290 10.83 -21.66 -21.79
C SER A 290 10.30 -23.08 -21.64
N LYS A 291 9.25 -23.41 -22.42
CA LYS A 291 8.59 -24.71 -22.41
C LYS A 291 9.08 -25.54 -23.60
N SER A 292 9.16 -26.84 -23.37
CA SER A 292 9.68 -27.87 -24.27
C SER A 292 8.98 -29.19 -24.01
N LYS A 293 9.23 -30.19 -24.86
CA LYS A 293 8.72 -31.56 -24.63
C LYS A 293 9.09 -32.11 -23.24
N PHE A 294 10.27 -31.78 -22.72
CA PHE A 294 10.80 -32.33 -21.48
C PHE A 294 10.31 -31.65 -20.19
N ASN A 295 9.84 -30.40 -20.27
CA ASN A 295 9.43 -29.61 -19.10
C ASN A 295 8.00 -29.04 -19.19
N ARG A 296 7.24 -29.39 -20.23
CA ARG A 296 5.87 -28.92 -20.41
C ARG A 296 4.94 -29.29 -19.27
N GLU A 297 5.15 -30.45 -18.65
CA GLU A 297 4.33 -30.98 -17.57
C GLU A 297 5.00 -30.69 -16.21
N PRO A 298 4.52 -29.71 -15.43
CA PRO A 298 5.08 -29.41 -14.12
C PRO A 298 5.04 -30.61 -13.19
N TYR A 299 6.09 -30.77 -12.36
CA TYR A 299 6.24 -31.85 -11.39
C TYR A 299 6.27 -33.28 -11.96
N LYS A 300 6.34 -33.48 -13.28
CA LYS A 300 6.41 -34.82 -13.91
C LYS A 300 7.40 -35.80 -13.25
N HIS A 301 8.54 -35.29 -12.77
CA HIS A 301 9.62 -36.09 -12.18
C HIS A 301 9.98 -35.65 -10.75
N ARG A 302 9.11 -34.91 -10.06
CA ARG A 302 9.31 -34.47 -8.67
C ARG A 302 8.02 -34.58 -7.87
N LYS A 303 8.13 -34.91 -6.58
CA LYS A 303 6.98 -34.87 -5.68
C LYS A 303 6.56 -33.42 -5.45
N PHE A 304 5.28 -33.18 -5.19
CA PHE A 304 4.81 -31.83 -4.89
C PHE A 304 5.46 -31.28 -3.62
N VAL A 305 5.61 -32.11 -2.58
CA VAL A 305 6.22 -31.74 -1.28
C VAL A 305 7.65 -31.19 -1.40
N ASP A 306 8.41 -31.61 -2.43
CA ASP A 306 9.81 -31.20 -2.64
C ASP A 306 9.94 -29.88 -3.43
N GLY A 307 8.83 -29.34 -3.95
CA GLY A 307 8.84 -28.13 -4.78
C GLY A 307 9.62 -28.26 -6.10
N ALA A 308 9.65 -27.17 -6.87
CA ALA A 308 10.35 -27.13 -8.16
C ALA A 308 11.87 -26.94 -8.03
N MET A 309 12.31 -26.35 -6.92
CA MET A 309 13.71 -26.02 -6.62
C MET A 309 14.32 -27.04 -5.64
N PRO A 310 15.60 -27.43 -5.82
CA PRO A 310 16.17 -28.57 -5.11
C PRO A 310 16.69 -28.21 -3.70
N PHE A 311 15.82 -27.70 -2.82
CA PHE A 311 16.18 -27.33 -1.44
C PHE A 311 16.66 -28.51 -0.59
N GLU A 312 16.35 -29.75 -0.99
CA GLU A 312 16.85 -30.97 -0.36
C GLU A 312 18.38 -31.13 -0.50
N LYS A 313 19.00 -30.41 -1.46
CA LYS A 313 20.45 -30.42 -1.70
C LYS A 313 21.18 -29.27 -1.03
N THR A 314 20.44 -28.31 -0.44
CA THR A 314 21.04 -27.17 0.23
C THR A 314 21.48 -27.59 1.63
N LYS A 315 22.71 -27.25 2.02
CA LYS A 315 23.24 -27.53 3.36
C LYS A 315 22.36 -26.86 4.43
N ARG A 316 21.97 -27.64 5.42
CA ARG A 316 21.15 -27.22 6.57
C ARG A 316 22.02 -26.99 7.80
N THR A 317 21.59 -26.08 8.68
CA THR A 317 22.24 -25.76 9.95
C THR A 317 21.18 -25.66 11.06
N GLU A 318 21.56 -25.91 12.32
CA GLU A 318 20.62 -25.80 13.45
C GLU A 318 20.26 -24.34 13.76
N ILE A 319 21.22 -23.43 13.57
CA ILE A 319 21.04 -21.99 13.76
C ILE A 319 21.35 -21.24 12.46
N PRO A 320 20.80 -20.03 12.26
CA PRO A 320 21.15 -19.19 11.13
C PRO A 320 22.64 -18.85 11.05
N THR A 321 23.11 -18.48 9.85
CA THR A 321 24.51 -18.10 9.60
C THR A 321 24.90 -16.73 10.14
N THR A 322 23.93 -15.93 10.59
CA THR A 322 24.10 -14.66 11.28
C THR A 322 23.63 -14.76 12.72
N TYR A 323 24.32 -14.11 13.65
CA TYR A 323 24.01 -14.21 15.07
C TYR A 323 22.66 -13.58 15.46
N LEU A 324 21.90 -14.28 16.31
CA LEU A 324 20.66 -13.81 16.94
C LEU A 324 20.79 -13.96 18.47
N ASP A 325 20.70 -12.85 19.19
CA ASP A 325 20.54 -12.81 20.65
C ASP A 325 19.04 -12.78 20.98
N GLU A 326 18.35 -13.90 20.71
CA GLU A 326 16.89 -13.99 20.74
C GLU A 326 16.21 -13.47 22.01
N PRO A 327 16.70 -13.75 23.23
CA PRO A 327 16.10 -13.20 24.45
C PRO A 327 16.07 -11.68 24.50
N ASN A 328 16.92 -11.02 23.70
CA ASN A 328 17.10 -9.58 23.68
C ASN A 328 16.57 -8.91 22.41
N ILE A 329 15.91 -9.64 21.51
CA ILE A 329 15.27 -9.05 20.33
C ILE A 329 13.96 -8.35 20.77
N PRO A 330 13.86 -7.01 20.67
CA PRO A 330 12.66 -6.28 21.02
C PRO A 330 11.57 -6.43 19.96
N ARG A 331 10.31 -6.49 20.42
CA ARG A 331 9.14 -6.25 19.57
C ARG A 331 8.95 -4.75 19.40
N VAL A 332 8.60 -4.31 18.19
CA VAL A 332 8.33 -2.91 17.86
C VAL A 332 6.90 -2.77 17.32
N PRO A 333 6.22 -1.61 17.46
CA PRO A 333 4.86 -1.46 16.96
C PRO A 333 4.84 -1.45 15.43
N LYS A 334 3.72 -1.86 14.81
CA LYS A 334 3.53 -1.75 13.34
C LYS A 334 3.82 -0.35 12.81
N ARG A 335 3.57 0.68 13.63
CA ARG A 335 3.82 2.09 13.34
C ARG A 335 5.29 2.42 13.02
N THR A 336 6.23 1.51 13.33
CA THR A 336 7.65 1.58 12.97
C THR A 336 7.91 1.39 11.48
N ASP A 337 7.00 0.72 10.75
CA ASP A 337 7.08 0.58 9.30
C ASP A 337 7.18 1.95 8.63
N LEU A 338 8.24 2.19 7.85
CA LEU A 338 8.48 3.48 7.21
C LEU A 338 7.42 3.88 6.19
N PHE A 339 6.68 2.94 5.61
CA PHE A 339 5.51 3.28 4.79
C PHE A 339 4.33 3.73 5.64
N ALA A 340 4.19 3.24 6.87
CA ALA A 340 3.23 3.80 7.83
C ALA A 340 3.71 5.18 8.29
N ARG A 341 4.99 5.32 8.68
CA ARG A 341 5.60 6.60 9.08
C ARG A 341 5.43 7.68 8.02
N ALA A 342 5.65 7.35 6.75
CA ALA A 342 5.43 8.25 5.62
C ALA A 342 4.00 8.81 5.59
N GLN A 343 3.00 7.96 5.78
CA GLN A 343 1.59 8.38 5.74
C GLN A 343 1.22 9.34 6.86
N PHE A 344 1.93 9.32 7.99
CA PHE A 344 1.67 10.23 9.11
C PHE A 344 2.60 11.45 9.11
N GLY A 345 3.36 11.68 8.03
CA GLY A 345 4.22 12.85 7.88
C GLY A 345 5.56 12.77 8.58
N ASP A 346 5.91 11.62 9.18
CA ASP A 346 7.14 11.48 9.97
C ASP A 346 8.43 11.69 9.15
N LEU A 347 8.34 11.50 7.83
CA LEU A 347 9.46 11.61 6.88
C LEU A 347 9.43 12.93 6.10
N GLY A 348 8.59 13.88 6.50
CA GLY A 348 8.43 15.17 5.83
C GLY A 348 7.32 15.20 4.76
N LYS A 349 6.96 16.43 4.34
CA LYS A 349 5.74 16.69 3.58
C LYS A 349 5.74 16.08 2.18
N ALA A 350 6.88 16.09 1.49
CA ALA A 350 7.02 15.50 0.16
C ALA A 350 6.73 13.99 0.19
N VAL A 351 7.22 13.29 1.22
CA VAL A 351 7.01 11.85 1.40
C VAL A 351 5.56 11.55 1.81
N GLU A 352 4.98 12.37 2.70
CA GLU A 352 3.56 12.28 3.06
C GLU A 352 2.66 12.41 1.81
N ASN A 353 2.89 13.44 1.01
CA ASN A 353 2.14 13.68 -0.23
C ASN A 353 2.32 12.51 -1.22
N GLY A 354 3.55 12.00 -1.40
CA GLY A 354 3.82 10.84 -2.24
C GLY A 354 3.18 9.53 -1.73
N SER A 355 2.80 9.47 -0.46
CA SER A 355 2.13 8.33 0.19
C SER A 355 0.60 8.44 0.26
N ARG A 356 0.04 9.63 0.09
CA ARG A 356 -1.39 9.90 0.18
C ARG A 356 -2.18 8.99 -0.76
N ASN A 357 -3.21 8.33 -0.24
CA ASN A 357 -4.02 7.34 -0.97
C ASN A 357 -3.20 6.24 -1.67
N GLY A 358 -1.98 5.97 -1.19
CA GLY A 358 -1.01 5.06 -1.80
C GLY A 358 -0.59 5.49 -3.21
N PHE A 359 -0.40 6.79 -3.44
CA PHE A 359 0.01 7.36 -4.73
C PHE A 359 1.23 6.65 -5.32
N TYR A 360 2.27 6.35 -4.52
CA TYR A 360 3.43 5.57 -4.97
C TYR A 360 3.10 4.19 -5.57
N VAL A 361 1.96 3.58 -5.24
CA VAL A 361 1.45 2.35 -5.86
C VAL A 361 0.54 2.65 -7.06
N ARG A 362 -0.21 3.76 -7.00
CA ARG A 362 -1.18 4.16 -8.03
C ARG A 362 -0.57 4.88 -9.23
N LYS A 363 0.71 5.29 -9.16
CA LYS A 363 1.42 5.96 -10.25
C LYS A 363 1.26 5.28 -11.61
N THR A 364 1.15 3.94 -11.63
CA THR A 364 1.02 3.16 -12.87
C THR A 364 -0.25 2.32 -12.88
N ALA A 365 -0.87 2.21 -14.05
CA ALA A 365 -2.08 1.42 -14.22
C ALA A 365 -1.88 -0.09 -13.93
N PRO A 366 -0.76 -0.75 -14.30
CA PRO A 366 -0.56 -2.16 -13.99
C PRO A 366 -0.56 -2.48 -12.49
N SER A 367 0.12 -1.67 -11.67
CA SER A 367 0.14 -1.88 -10.21
C SER A 367 -1.20 -1.58 -9.56
N MET A 368 -1.92 -0.55 -10.02
CA MET A 368 -3.27 -0.26 -9.52
C MET A 368 -4.25 -1.39 -9.87
N ALA A 369 -4.14 -1.97 -11.07
CA ALA A 369 -4.97 -3.09 -11.50
C ALA A 369 -4.78 -4.35 -10.64
N GLN A 370 -3.55 -4.61 -10.19
CA GLN A 370 -3.23 -5.70 -9.26
C GLN A 370 -3.68 -5.40 -7.83
N ARG A 371 -3.63 -4.13 -7.42
CA ARG A 371 -3.92 -3.71 -6.05
C ARG A 371 -5.38 -3.93 -5.66
N LYS A 372 -6.33 -3.65 -6.55
CA LYS A 372 -7.77 -3.79 -6.27
C LYS A 372 -8.16 -5.18 -5.74
N PRO A 373 -7.90 -6.29 -6.46
CA PRO A 373 -8.24 -7.62 -5.96
C PRO A 373 -7.47 -8.00 -4.70
N MET A 374 -6.21 -7.57 -4.56
CA MET A 374 -5.41 -7.82 -3.35
C MET A 374 -6.06 -7.21 -2.11
N SER A 375 -6.59 -5.99 -2.22
CA SER A 375 -7.27 -5.31 -1.12
C SER A 375 -8.54 -6.03 -0.69
N ALA A 376 -9.35 -6.54 -1.63
CA ALA A 376 -10.58 -7.28 -1.31
C ALA A 376 -10.32 -8.52 -0.44
N PHE A 377 -9.20 -9.21 -0.65
CA PHE A 377 -8.83 -10.39 0.14
C PHE A 377 -8.51 -10.10 1.60
N VAL A 378 -8.26 -8.84 1.99
CA VAL A 378 -8.06 -8.46 3.41
C VAL A 378 -9.24 -8.89 4.29
N LEU A 379 -10.45 -8.90 3.75
CA LEU A 379 -11.67 -9.33 4.47
C LEU A 379 -11.69 -10.84 4.78
N LEU A 380 -10.85 -11.63 4.09
CA LEU A 380 -10.79 -13.10 4.21
C LEU A 380 -9.53 -13.59 4.95
N GLN A 381 -8.59 -12.70 5.26
CA GLN A 381 -7.28 -13.06 5.83
C GLN A 381 -7.36 -13.70 7.22
N ASN A 382 -8.31 -13.23 8.04
CA ASN A 382 -8.47 -13.68 9.42
C ASN A 382 -9.94 -13.96 9.73
N LYS A 383 -10.25 -15.21 10.05
CA LYS A 383 -11.57 -15.67 10.49
C LYS A 383 -11.41 -16.58 11.71
N PRO A 384 -12.45 -16.76 12.54
CA PRO A 384 -12.44 -17.80 13.55
C PRO A 384 -12.22 -19.19 12.93
N PRO A 385 -11.48 -20.08 13.59
CA PRO A 385 -11.37 -21.47 13.15
C PRO A 385 -12.67 -22.24 13.36
N ASN A 386 -12.77 -23.41 12.72
CA ASN A 386 -13.83 -24.37 13.04
C ASN A 386 -13.71 -24.80 14.51
N LYS A 387 -14.84 -25.12 15.16
CA LYS A 387 -14.87 -25.44 16.59
C LYS A 387 -14.20 -26.78 16.92
N GLU A 388 -14.23 -27.72 15.96
CA GLU A 388 -13.69 -29.06 16.13
C GLU A 388 -12.38 -29.22 15.36
N ILE A 389 -11.37 -29.80 16.04
CA ILE A 389 -10.09 -30.15 15.42
C ILE A 389 -10.23 -31.47 14.66
N SER A 390 -9.92 -31.43 13.37
CA SER A 390 -9.92 -32.63 12.51
C SER A 390 -8.88 -33.65 12.98
N THR A 391 -9.26 -34.93 13.01
CA THR A 391 -8.34 -36.04 13.35
C THR A 391 -7.20 -36.16 12.34
N SER A 392 -7.44 -35.79 11.09
CA SER A 392 -6.43 -35.78 10.01
C SER A 392 -5.31 -34.74 10.23
N ALA A 393 -5.56 -33.74 11.08
CA ALA A 393 -4.67 -32.60 11.28
C ALA A 393 -3.87 -32.67 12.60
N LYS A 394 -3.83 -33.84 13.25
CA LYS A 394 -3.11 -34.02 14.54
C LYS A 394 -1.62 -34.38 14.38
N ASN A 395 -1.20 -34.85 13.20
CA ASN A 395 0.17 -35.31 12.97
C ASN A 395 1.03 -34.20 12.33
N ALA A 396 1.99 -33.69 13.11
CA ALA A 396 2.85 -32.58 12.70
C ALA A 396 3.61 -32.82 11.38
N LYS A 397 4.08 -34.04 11.13
CA LYS A 397 4.83 -34.38 9.92
C LYS A 397 3.93 -34.41 8.69
N ILE A 398 2.76 -35.05 8.80
CA ILE A 398 1.77 -35.12 7.71
C ILE A 398 1.27 -33.71 7.38
N ASN A 399 0.97 -32.89 8.40
CA ASN A 399 0.56 -31.50 8.22
C ASN A 399 1.59 -30.68 7.43
N ALA A 400 2.87 -30.76 7.81
CA ALA A 400 3.96 -30.07 7.12
C ALA A 400 4.09 -30.51 5.65
N GLN A 401 3.94 -31.81 5.39
CA GLN A 401 4.00 -32.37 4.03
C GLN A 401 2.81 -31.92 3.17
N ASN A 402 1.59 -31.97 3.71
CA ASN A 402 0.37 -31.54 3.04
C ASN A 402 0.40 -30.03 2.74
N ILE A 403 0.88 -29.20 3.67
CA ILE A 403 1.04 -27.76 3.44
C ILE A 403 1.99 -27.48 2.29
N LYS A 404 3.19 -28.07 2.30
CA LYS A 404 4.18 -27.85 1.26
C LYS A 404 3.64 -28.25 -0.11
N ALA A 405 3.12 -29.47 -0.21
CA ALA A 405 2.55 -29.97 -1.46
C ALA A 405 1.36 -29.13 -1.94
N ALA A 406 0.46 -28.71 -1.05
CA ALA A 406 -0.66 -27.83 -1.40
C ALA A 406 -0.19 -26.45 -1.91
N CYS A 407 0.79 -25.83 -1.24
CA CYS A 407 1.36 -24.56 -1.67
C CYS A 407 2.02 -24.67 -3.05
N TYR A 408 2.82 -25.72 -3.28
CA TYR A 408 3.49 -25.96 -4.56
C TYR A 408 2.52 -26.34 -5.68
N PHE A 409 1.47 -27.10 -5.36
CA PHE A 409 0.36 -27.37 -6.27
C PHE A 409 -0.31 -26.06 -6.68
N LEU A 410 -0.72 -25.23 -5.72
CA LEU A 410 -1.37 -23.94 -5.97
C LEU A 410 -0.51 -22.96 -6.79
N GLY A 411 0.81 -23.03 -6.66
CA GLY A 411 1.75 -22.24 -7.48
C GLY A 411 2.67 -21.30 -6.69
N ILE A 412 2.92 -21.58 -5.41
CA ILE A 412 3.99 -20.93 -4.64
C ILE A 412 5.36 -21.45 -5.12
N ASP A 413 6.35 -20.55 -5.26
CA ASP A 413 7.66 -20.90 -5.81
C ASP A 413 8.57 -21.58 -4.77
N ALA A 414 8.55 -21.12 -3.51
CA ALA A 414 9.25 -21.77 -2.40
C ALA A 414 8.46 -21.69 -1.09
N VAL A 415 8.50 -22.77 -0.30
CA VAL A 415 7.77 -22.92 0.96
C VAL A 415 8.70 -23.47 2.01
N GLY A 416 8.67 -22.86 3.20
CA GLY A 416 9.40 -23.33 4.38
C GLY A 416 8.56 -23.15 5.63
N ILE A 417 8.75 -24.02 6.61
CA ILE A 417 7.97 -24.04 7.85
C ILE A 417 8.93 -23.83 9.02
N SER A 418 8.58 -22.99 9.98
CA SER A 418 9.34 -22.78 11.20
C SER A 418 8.44 -22.49 12.38
N ARG A 419 9.00 -22.44 13.58
CA ARG A 419 8.39 -21.71 14.70
C ARG A 419 8.15 -20.24 14.31
N CYS A 420 7.16 -19.63 14.94
CA CYS A 420 6.90 -18.19 14.92
C CYS A 420 7.13 -17.63 16.33
N PRO A 421 8.36 -17.21 16.66
CA PRO A 421 8.64 -16.68 17.99
C PRO A 421 7.96 -15.32 18.21
N ASP A 422 7.65 -15.00 19.47
CA ASP A 422 6.99 -13.73 19.85
C ASP A 422 7.70 -12.49 19.31
N TRP A 423 9.03 -12.51 19.27
CA TRP A 423 9.84 -11.39 18.76
C TRP A 423 9.68 -11.17 17.25
N ALA A 424 9.13 -12.14 16.50
CA ALA A 424 8.77 -11.96 15.09
C ALA A 424 7.45 -11.21 14.91
N TYR A 425 6.62 -11.11 15.95
CA TYR A 425 5.42 -10.28 15.94
C TYR A 425 5.73 -8.82 16.25
N TYR A 426 5.03 -7.91 15.58
CA TYR A 426 4.96 -6.53 16.04
C TYR A 426 4.40 -6.47 17.48
N SER A 427 4.75 -5.45 18.25
CA SER A 427 4.25 -5.27 19.62
C SER A 427 2.79 -4.80 19.61
N HIS A 428 2.40 -3.96 18.65
CA HIS A 428 1.06 -3.39 18.54
C HIS A 428 0.57 -3.39 17.10
N ASP A 429 -0.75 -3.52 16.92
CA ASP A 429 -1.43 -3.54 15.63
C ASP A 429 -1.65 -2.14 15.03
N ALA A 430 -2.43 -2.04 13.96
CA ALA A 430 -2.70 -0.77 13.27
C ALA A 430 -3.65 0.17 14.06
N ALA A 431 -4.38 -0.35 15.05
CA ALA A 431 -5.16 0.45 15.98
C ALA A 431 -4.33 0.85 17.22
N GLY A 432 -3.06 0.44 17.30
CA GLY A 432 -2.21 0.66 18.46
C GLY A 432 -2.54 -0.25 19.64
N GLU A 433 -3.32 -1.33 19.41
CA GLU A 433 -3.64 -2.33 20.42
C GLU A 433 -2.49 -3.35 20.53
N GLU A 434 -2.19 -3.82 21.74
CA GLU A 434 -1.15 -4.82 21.95
C GLU A 434 -1.48 -6.14 21.23
N ILE A 435 -0.52 -6.66 20.46
CA ILE A 435 -0.62 -7.98 19.85
C ILE A 435 -0.21 -9.02 20.89
N LYS A 436 -1.05 -10.02 21.14
CA LYS A 436 -0.73 -11.18 21.98
C LYS A 436 -0.61 -12.41 21.07
N PRO A 437 0.62 -12.86 20.75
CA PRO A 437 0.81 -14.01 19.88
C PRO A 437 0.15 -15.27 20.43
N THR A 438 -0.75 -15.89 19.65
CA THR A 438 -1.35 -17.21 19.96
C THR A 438 -0.91 -18.30 19.00
N GLN A 439 -0.29 -17.91 17.88
CA GLN A 439 0.10 -18.76 16.77
C GLN A 439 1.62 -18.90 16.75
N ASP A 440 2.12 -20.05 17.19
CA ASP A 440 3.55 -20.32 17.39
C ASP A 440 4.23 -20.98 16.17
N GLN A 441 3.50 -21.13 15.06
CA GLN A 441 4.00 -21.69 13.81
C GLN A 441 3.93 -20.68 12.67
N ALA A 442 4.89 -20.74 11.76
CA ALA A 442 4.94 -19.91 10.55
C ALA A 442 5.17 -20.76 9.30
N ILE A 443 4.32 -20.56 8.30
CA ILE A 443 4.46 -21.09 6.94
C ILE A 443 4.92 -19.92 6.07
N SER A 444 6.21 -19.93 5.74
CA SER A 444 6.83 -18.94 4.88
C SER A 444 6.67 -19.31 3.42
N MET A 445 6.17 -18.38 2.61
CA MET A 445 5.95 -18.56 1.17
C MET A 445 6.68 -17.48 0.38
N ILE A 446 7.35 -17.87 -0.69
CA ILE A 446 8.00 -16.98 -1.65
C ILE A 446 7.30 -17.06 -3.00
N VAL A 447 7.03 -15.89 -3.58
CA VAL A 447 6.61 -15.73 -4.97
C VAL A 447 7.70 -14.95 -5.73
N ASP A 448 8.17 -15.50 -6.86
CA ASP A 448 9.14 -14.87 -7.76
C ASP A 448 8.52 -13.60 -8.38
N GLN A 449 9.25 -12.48 -8.40
CA GLN A 449 8.82 -11.24 -9.04
C GLN A 449 8.85 -11.25 -10.58
N ARG A 450 9.38 -12.30 -11.21
CA ARG A 450 9.60 -12.52 -12.65
C ARG A 450 10.92 -11.94 -13.19
N PHE A 451 11.79 -12.85 -13.63
CA PHE A 451 13.11 -12.50 -14.18
C PHE A 451 13.03 -11.65 -15.44
N ASP A 452 12.23 -12.07 -16.41
CA ASP A 452 12.16 -11.47 -17.75
C ASP A 452 11.76 -9.99 -17.72
N THR A 453 10.71 -9.64 -16.98
CA THR A 453 10.28 -8.25 -16.83
C THR A 453 11.33 -7.42 -16.06
N MET A 454 11.98 -8.01 -15.05
CA MET A 454 13.06 -7.35 -14.31
C MET A 454 14.33 -7.15 -15.16
N ASP A 455 14.60 -8.04 -16.12
CA ASP A 455 15.70 -7.94 -17.08
C ASP A 455 15.52 -6.73 -18.01
N GLY A 456 14.28 -6.46 -18.44
CA GLY A 456 13.94 -5.26 -19.23
C GLY A 456 13.92 -3.95 -18.45
N SER A 457 13.72 -4.01 -17.13
CA SER A 457 13.52 -2.82 -16.28
C SER A 457 14.85 -2.18 -15.86
N SER A 458 14.85 -0.88 -15.52
CA SER A 458 15.92 -0.20 -14.76
C SER A 458 15.99 -0.66 -13.29
N GLY A 459 14.89 -1.25 -12.80
CA GLY A 459 14.66 -1.57 -11.39
C GLY A 459 13.95 -0.46 -10.62
N ASP A 460 13.84 0.74 -11.17
CA ASP A 460 13.18 1.91 -10.56
C ASP A 460 12.43 2.77 -11.59
N ASP A 461 12.01 2.14 -12.69
CA ASP A 461 11.14 2.72 -13.72
C ASP A 461 9.66 2.43 -13.44
N TRP A 462 8.81 2.63 -14.44
CA TRP A 462 7.35 2.52 -14.35
C TRP A 462 6.82 1.10 -14.11
N ILE A 463 7.62 0.03 -14.25
CA ILE A 463 7.13 -1.35 -13.96
C ILE A 463 7.54 -1.85 -12.57
N SER A 464 8.44 -1.14 -11.87
CA SER A 464 9.07 -1.61 -10.64
C SER A 464 8.07 -1.99 -9.54
N VAL A 465 7.05 -1.15 -9.32
CA VAL A 465 6.00 -1.46 -8.35
C VAL A 465 5.08 -2.61 -8.79
N ALA A 466 4.85 -2.81 -10.09
CA ALA A 466 4.01 -3.89 -10.61
C ALA A 466 4.66 -5.27 -10.43
N LEU A 467 6.00 -5.37 -10.50
CA LEU A 467 6.77 -6.57 -10.10
C LEU A 467 6.44 -7.00 -8.67
N SER A 468 6.40 -6.02 -7.76
CA SER A 468 6.06 -6.25 -6.35
C SER A 468 4.58 -6.60 -6.16
N MET A 469 3.67 -5.80 -6.74
CA MET A 469 2.22 -5.96 -6.56
C MET A 469 1.71 -7.28 -7.14
N ARG A 470 2.29 -7.77 -8.24
CA ARG A 470 2.02 -9.12 -8.76
C ARG A 470 2.26 -10.19 -7.71
N ALA A 471 3.47 -10.21 -7.15
CA ALA A 471 3.87 -11.25 -6.21
C ALA A 471 3.08 -11.15 -4.89
N TYR A 472 2.76 -9.93 -4.44
CA TYR A 472 1.89 -9.71 -3.28
C TYR A 472 0.46 -10.19 -3.52
N LEU A 473 -0.14 -9.88 -4.66
CA LEU A 473 -1.49 -10.35 -5.01
C LEU A 473 -1.55 -11.88 -5.01
N ARG A 474 -0.59 -12.53 -5.68
CA ARG A 474 -0.52 -14.00 -5.73
C ARG A 474 -0.43 -14.62 -4.34
N PHE A 475 0.40 -14.07 -3.46
CA PHE A 475 0.46 -14.55 -2.08
C PHE A 475 -0.84 -14.30 -1.33
N SER A 476 -1.44 -13.11 -1.42
CA SER A 476 -2.68 -12.78 -0.72
C SER A 476 -3.82 -13.75 -1.07
N LEU A 477 -3.86 -14.23 -2.32
CA LEU A 477 -4.76 -15.28 -2.75
C LEU A 477 -4.37 -16.64 -2.17
N LEU A 478 -3.18 -17.13 -2.48
CA LEU A 478 -2.79 -18.52 -2.19
C LEU A 478 -2.53 -18.77 -0.69
N GLY A 479 -1.85 -17.85 -0.01
CA GLY A 479 -1.67 -17.90 1.44
C GLY A 479 -3.00 -17.77 2.18
N GLY A 480 -3.93 -16.99 1.62
CA GLY A 480 -5.30 -16.89 2.10
C GLY A 480 -6.08 -18.21 2.02
N VAL A 481 -5.97 -18.93 0.91
CA VAL A 481 -6.55 -20.28 0.74
C VAL A 481 -5.95 -21.27 1.74
N ILE A 482 -4.63 -21.25 1.95
CA ILE A 482 -3.98 -22.13 2.93
C ILE A 482 -4.45 -21.81 4.35
N ALA A 483 -4.54 -20.53 4.72
CA ALA A 483 -5.04 -20.13 6.04
C ALA A 483 -6.51 -20.55 6.24
N GLU A 484 -7.37 -20.39 5.23
CA GLU A 484 -8.76 -20.86 5.27
C GLU A 484 -8.83 -22.38 5.44
N HIS A 485 -7.98 -23.13 4.74
CA HIS A 485 -7.94 -24.57 4.88
C HIS A 485 -7.56 -25.00 6.30
N ILE A 486 -6.53 -24.40 6.89
CA ILE A 486 -6.12 -24.69 8.27
C ILE A 486 -7.23 -24.36 9.27
N ARG A 487 -7.95 -23.24 9.08
CA ARG A 487 -9.13 -22.89 9.87
C ARG A 487 -10.24 -23.92 9.74
N SER A 488 -10.47 -24.46 8.55
CA SER A 488 -11.47 -25.51 8.33
C SER A 488 -11.15 -26.80 9.09
N LEU A 489 -9.87 -27.06 9.37
CA LEU A 489 -9.38 -28.18 10.16
C LEU A 489 -9.41 -27.94 11.69
N GLY A 490 -9.85 -26.74 12.12
CA GLY A 490 -10.06 -26.40 13.53
C GLY A 490 -8.92 -25.65 14.21
N TYR A 491 -7.92 -25.17 13.45
CA TYR A 491 -6.78 -24.44 13.99
C TYR A 491 -6.81 -22.96 13.61
N GLU A 492 -6.37 -22.09 14.50
CA GLU A 492 -6.24 -20.67 14.19
C GLU A 492 -5.24 -20.49 13.06
N ALA A 493 -5.58 -19.68 12.06
CA ALA A 493 -4.60 -19.28 11.04
C ALA A 493 -4.89 -17.90 10.48
N LYS A 494 -3.84 -17.12 10.24
CA LYS A 494 -3.91 -15.80 9.59
C LYS A 494 -2.91 -15.72 8.44
N ALA A 495 -3.35 -15.21 7.29
CA ALA A 495 -2.46 -14.87 6.18
C ALA A 495 -1.96 -13.43 6.35
N HIS A 496 -0.64 -13.27 6.44
CA HIS A 496 0.06 -12.00 6.59
C HIS A 496 0.60 -11.50 5.26
N THR A 497 -0.02 -10.45 4.75
CA THR A 497 0.14 -9.91 3.41
C THR A 497 0.84 -8.55 3.42
N ALA A 498 1.17 -8.02 2.24
CA ALA A 498 1.64 -6.63 2.14
C ALA A 498 0.60 -5.58 2.55
N THR A 499 -0.68 -5.96 2.56
CA THR A 499 -1.79 -5.09 2.96
C THR A 499 -2.12 -5.20 4.44
N ASP A 500 -1.87 -6.32 5.12
CA ASP A 500 -1.96 -6.42 6.57
C ASP A 500 -1.11 -7.59 7.06
N SER A 501 -0.19 -7.31 7.98
CA SER A 501 0.70 -8.30 8.58
C SER A 501 0.96 -7.94 10.04
N ASP A 502 0.89 -8.93 10.94
CA ASP A 502 1.25 -8.79 12.36
C ASP A 502 2.67 -9.27 12.63
N VAL A 503 3.36 -9.79 11.62
CA VAL A 503 4.69 -10.40 11.74
C VAL A 503 5.70 -9.77 10.78
N ILE A 504 6.96 -9.81 11.16
CA ILE A 504 8.08 -9.37 10.34
C ILE A 504 8.57 -10.59 9.54
N HIS A 505 8.48 -10.54 8.21
CA HIS A 505 8.70 -11.72 7.36
C HIS A 505 10.17 -12.19 7.28
N PRO A 506 11.19 -11.30 7.15
CA PRO A 506 12.60 -11.71 7.03
C PRO A 506 13.09 -12.76 8.03
N PRO A 507 12.89 -12.64 9.36
CA PRO A 507 13.35 -13.67 10.29
C PRO A 507 12.68 -15.03 10.07
N LEU A 508 11.41 -15.06 9.65
CA LEU A 508 10.69 -16.31 9.40
C LEU A 508 11.20 -17.01 8.12
N LEU A 509 11.61 -16.25 7.10
CA LEU A 509 12.32 -16.81 5.93
C LEU A 509 13.68 -17.43 6.31
N LEU A 510 14.39 -16.79 7.25
CA LEU A 510 15.68 -17.26 7.74
C LEU A 510 15.53 -18.56 8.54
N LEU A 511 14.60 -18.57 9.50
CA LEU A 511 14.32 -19.73 10.37
C LEU A 511 13.80 -20.93 9.57
N SER A 512 12.99 -20.70 8.54
CA SER A 512 12.46 -21.76 7.66
C SER A 512 13.45 -22.23 6.58
N GLY A 513 14.67 -21.68 6.54
CA GLY A 513 15.71 -22.08 5.60
C GLY A 513 15.40 -21.76 4.15
N LEU A 514 14.69 -20.67 3.89
CA LEU A 514 14.39 -20.17 2.54
C LEU A 514 15.44 -19.20 2.01
N GLY A 515 16.38 -18.76 2.84
CA GLY A 515 17.47 -17.88 2.42
C GLY A 515 18.39 -17.49 3.58
N GLU A 516 19.35 -16.64 3.26
CA GLU A 516 20.29 -16.07 4.22
C GLU A 516 20.23 -14.54 4.22
N VAL A 517 20.69 -13.91 5.31
CA VAL A 517 20.88 -12.46 5.37
C VAL A 517 21.85 -12.00 4.27
N SER A 518 21.53 -10.91 3.58
CA SER A 518 22.31 -10.38 2.47
C SER A 518 22.72 -8.92 2.69
N ARG A 519 23.70 -8.43 1.93
CA ARG A 519 24.16 -7.02 1.97
C ARG A 519 23.04 -6.02 1.67
N ILE A 520 22.01 -6.42 0.92
CA ILE A 520 20.85 -5.55 0.65
C ILE A 520 20.18 -5.09 1.95
N GLY A 521 20.33 -5.88 3.02
CA GLY A 521 19.87 -5.57 4.37
C GLY A 521 18.59 -6.33 4.67
N GLU A 522 17.45 -5.67 4.57
CA GLU A 522 16.13 -6.20 4.94
C GLU A 522 15.55 -7.22 3.92
N VAL A 523 16.40 -7.78 3.06
CA VAL A 523 16.04 -8.81 2.07
C VAL A 523 16.84 -10.08 2.34
N ILE A 524 16.11 -11.13 2.71
CA ILE A 524 16.65 -12.49 2.78
C ILE A 524 16.79 -13.03 1.36
N LEU A 525 18.00 -13.46 1.03
CA LEU A 525 18.36 -13.87 -0.33
C LEU A 525 18.22 -15.39 -0.47
N ASN A 526 17.45 -15.83 -1.46
CA ASN A 526 17.21 -17.23 -1.76
C ASN A 526 18.29 -17.82 -2.70
N PRO A 527 18.82 -19.04 -2.45
CA PRO A 527 19.91 -19.62 -3.26
C PRO A 527 19.60 -19.83 -4.75
N TYR A 528 18.31 -19.87 -5.13
CA TYR A 528 17.89 -20.18 -6.50
C TYR A 528 17.28 -18.97 -7.21
N LEU A 529 16.44 -18.20 -6.52
CA LEU A 529 15.78 -16.98 -7.04
C LEU A 529 16.62 -15.71 -6.82
N GLY A 530 17.68 -15.79 -6.02
CA GLY A 530 18.38 -14.61 -5.56
C GLY A 530 17.47 -13.75 -4.66
N PRO A 531 17.59 -12.42 -4.72
CA PRO A 531 16.70 -11.50 -4.00
C PRO A 531 15.39 -11.20 -4.76
N ARG A 532 15.11 -11.84 -5.91
CA ARG A 532 13.96 -11.56 -6.80
C ARG A 532 12.64 -12.13 -6.28
N LEU A 533 12.30 -11.80 -5.04
CA LEU A 533 11.16 -12.41 -4.35
C LEU A 533 10.30 -11.39 -3.63
N LYS A 534 9.04 -11.76 -3.40
CA LYS A 534 8.26 -11.27 -2.27
C LYS A 534 7.87 -12.44 -1.40
N SER A 535 7.76 -12.19 -0.11
CA SER A 535 7.31 -13.18 0.86
C SER A 535 5.96 -12.83 1.44
N GLY A 536 5.24 -13.86 1.81
CA GLY A 536 4.12 -13.79 2.72
C GLY A 536 4.14 -14.95 3.70
N ILE A 537 3.47 -14.77 4.83
CA ILE A 537 3.52 -15.70 5.95
C ILE A 537 2.09 -16.14 6.29
N VAL A 538 1.88 -17.42 6.56
CA VAL A 538 0.67 -17.87 7.27
C VAL A 538 1.09 -18.31 8.66
N THR A 539 0.60 -17.65 9.71
CA THR A 539 0.79 -18.10 11.09
C THR A 539 -0.33 -19.04 11.48
N THR A 540 -0.04 -20.01 12.35
CA THR A 540 -1.04 -20.93 12.89
C THR A 540 -0.60 -21.53 14.23
N ASN A 541 -1.54 -22.12 14.96
CA ASN A 541 -1.27 -23.02 16.09
C ASN A 541 -1.41 -24.52 15.71
N MET A 542 -1.57 -24.84 14.42
CA MET A 542 -1.59 -26.23 13.94
C MET A 542 -0.20 -26.87 14.05
N PRO A 543 -0.05 -28.02 14.71
CA PRO A 543 1.27 -28.63 14.92
C PRO A 543 1.92 -29.00 13.57
N MET A 544 3.20 -28.67 13.39
CA MET A 544 3.96 -28.93 12.16
C MET A 544 5.43 -29.25 12.45
N GLU A 545 6.02 -30.11 11.62
CA GLU A 545 7.48 -30.30 11.59
C GLU A 545 8.15 -29.10 10.91
N HIS A 546 9.24 -28.59 11.49
CA HIS A 546 9.94 -27.41 11.00
C HIS A 546 11.08 -27.77 10.06
N ASP A 547 11.30 -26.89 9.08
CA ASP A 547 12.54 -26.83 8.34
C ASP A 547 13.66 -26.25 9.19
N LYS A 548 14.90 -26.46 8.73
CA LYS A 548 16.11 -25.90 9.35
C LYS A 548 16.66 -24.75 8.50
N PRO A 549 17.30 -23.74 9.14
CA PRO A 549 18.12 -22.75 8.45
C PRO A 549 19.11 -23.37 7.45
N ILE A 550 19.57 -22.55 6.49
CA ILE A 550 20.50 -22.98 5.44
C ILE A 550 21.82 -22.20 5.50
N ASP A 551 22.87 -22.82 4.97
CA ASP A 551 24.16 -22.20 4.69
C ASP A 551 24.57 -22.54 3.25
N PHE A 552 24.50 -21.55 2.38
CA PHE A 552 24.94 -21.65 1.00
C PHE A 552 26.06 -20.65 0.68
N GLY A 553 26.82 -20.25 1.69
CA GLY A 553 27.99 -19.38 1.53
C GLY A 553 27.67 -17.90 1.30
N MET A 554 26.42 -17.46 1.52
CA MET A 554 25.99 -16.09 1.22
C MET A 554 26.77 -15.04 2.02
N GLN A 555 27.08 -15.32 3.29
CA GLN A 555 27.79 -14.38 4.15
C GLN A 555 29.13 -13.96 3.54
N LYS A 556 29.93 -14.94 3.13
CA LYS A 556 31.25 -14.73 2.50
C LYS A 556 31.13 -14.09 1.11
N PHE A 557 30.07 -14.44 0.36
CA PHE A 557 29.83 -13.84 -0.94
C PHE A 557 29.51 -12.34 -0.82
N CYS A 558 28.60 -11.97 0.08
CA CYS A 558 28.22 -10.58 0.33
C CYS A 558 29.37 -9.76 0.93
N GLU A 559 30.20 -10.33 1.79
CA GLU A 559 31.42 -9.67 2.30
C GLU A 559 32.35 -9.22 1.18
N SER A 560 32.40 -9.98 0.08
CA SER A 560 33.26 -9.72 -1.08
C SER A 560 32.61 -8.89 -2.20
N CYS A 561 31.29 -8.65 -2.13
CA CYS A 561 30.52 -8.06 -3.22
C CYS A 561 29.75 -6.81 -2.76
N ASN A 562 29.99 -5.68 -3.43
CA ASN A 562 29.32 -4.40 -3.18
C ASN A 562 28.36 -3.97 -4.30
N LYS A 563 28.01 -4.86 -5.24
CA LYS A 563 27.22 -4.49 -6.44
C LYS A 563 25.86 -3.88 -6.08
N CYS A 564 25.13 -4.43 -5.10
CA CYS A 564 23.85 -3.83 -4.69
C CYS A 564 24.01 -2.45 -4.02
N ALA A 565 25.11 -2.23 -3.28
CA ALA A 565 25.43 -0.95 -2.67
C ALA A 565 25.79 0.10 -3.72
N ARG A 566 26.67 -0.26 -4.66
CA ARG A 566 27.09 0.57 -5.79
C ARG A 566 25.91 1.01 -6.67
N GLU A 567 24.98 0.09 -6.93
CA GLU A 567 23.87 0.34 -7.84
C GLU A 567 22.63 0.97 -7.17
N CYS A 568 22.68 1.24 -5.86
CA CYS A 568 21.57 1.81 -5.11
C CYS A 568 21.41 3.31 -5.41
N PRO A 569 20.31 3.75 -6.06
CA PRO A 569 20.15 5.16 -6.41
C PRO A 569 19.94 6.07 -5.18
N ALA A 570 19.48 5.51 -4.07
CA ALA A 570 19.29 6.23 -2.82
C ALA A 570 20.54 6.28 -1.92
N GLY A 571 21.62 5.56 -2.27
CA GLY A 571 22.79 5.42 -1.40
C GLY A 571 22.46 4.80 -0.03
N ALA A 572 21.42 3.96 0.04
CA ALA A 572 20.86 3.43 1.30
C ALA A 572 21.53 2.13 1.78
N ILE A 573 22.21 1.42 0.90
CA ILE A 573 22.81 0.11 1.19
C ILE A 573 24.28 0.31 1.61
N THR A 574 24.67 -0.31 2.72
CA THR A 574 26.03 -0.20 3.25
C THR A 574 27.05 -1.00 2.43
N ALA A 575 28.19 -0.39 2.13
CA ALA A 575 29.41 -1.05 1.64
C ALA A 575 30.27 -1.60 2.79
N GLY A 576 29.90 -1.30 4.04
CA GLY A 576 30.61 -1.69 5.25
C GLY A 576 30.34 -3.12 5.74
N PRO A 577 30.82 -3.46 6.95
CA PRO A 577 30.62 -4.78 7.56
C PRO A 577 29.20 -4.96 8.12
N LYS A 578 28.87 -6.20 8.52
CA LYS A 578 27.68 -6.49 9.34
C LYS A 578 27.81 -5.85 10.72
N LYS A 579 26.67 -5.48 11.29
CA LYS A 579 26.56 -4.86 12.62
C LYS A 579 25.37 -5.47 13.38
N MET A 580 25.40 -5.37 14.71
CA MET A 580 24.27 -5.75 15.56
C MET A 580 23.22 -4.65 15.55
N PHE A 581 21.95 -5.01 15.31
CA PHE A 581 20.79 -4.13 15.36
C PHE A 581 19.65 -4.88 16.04
N ASN A 582 19.04 -4.30 17.08
CA ASN A 582 17.93 -4.92 17.83
C ASN A 582 18.18 -6.41 18.22
N GLY A 583 19.40 -6.74 18.65
CA GLY A 583 19.76 -8.11 19.07
C GLY A 583 20.12 -9.08 17.94
N TYR A 584 20.19 -8.65 16.68
CA TYR A 584 20.58 -9.51 15.56
C TYR A 584 21.63 -8.90 14.64
N GLU A 585 22.44 -9.75 14.01
CA GLU A 585 23.51 -9.37 13.10
C GLU A 585 22.98 -9.16 11.67
N ILE A 586 23.25 -8.00 11.06
CA ILE A 586 22.75 -7.64 9.73
C ILE A 586 23.64 -6.59 9.03
N TRP A 587 23.63 -6.56 7.70
CA TRP A 587 24.01 -5.35 6.94
C TRP A 587 22.86 -4.35 6.98
N LYS A 588 22.75 -3.56 8.05
CA LYS A 588 21.63 -2.64 8.19
C LYS A 588 21.70 -1.52 7.15
N SER A 589 20.67 -1.40 6.32
CA SER A 589 20.48 -0.31 5.36
C SER A 589 19.87 0.92 6.04
N ASP A 590 20.05 2.10 5.43
CA ASP A 590 19.32 3.32 5.76
C ASP A 590 17.90 3.21 5.18
N SER A 591 17.01 2.60 5.96
CA SER A 591 15.64 2.35 5.52
C SER A 591 14.89 3.67 5.27
N GLN A 592 15.21 4.78 5.96
CA GLN A 592 14.60 6.09 5.72
C GLN A 592 14.91 6.56 4.29
N ARG A 593 16.18 6.58 3.87
CA ARG A 593 16.56 6.95 2.50
C ARG A 593 15.90 6.07 1.45
N CYS A 594 15.85 4.77 1.69
CA CYS A 594 15.21 3.80 0.78
C CYS A 594 13.70 4.09 0.64
N ALA A 595 12.99 4.28 1.75
CA ALA A 595 11.57 4.60 1.76
C ALA A 595 11.28 5.93 1.06
N THR A 596 12.04 6.98 1.39
CA THR A 596 11.94 8.30 0.74
C THR A 596 12.07 8.17 -0.76
N TYR A 597 13.16 7.57 -1.28
CA TYR A 597 13.36 7.41 -2.72
C TYR A 597 12.24 6.61 -3.39
N ARG A 598 11.82 5.50 -2.78
CA ARG A 598 10.74 4.66 -3.32
C ARG A 598 9.42 5.42 -3.44
N ILE A 599 9.10 6.27 -2.46
CA ILE A 599 7.86 7.03 -2.44
C ILE A 599 7.92 8.22 -3.40
N THR A 600 9.04 8.93 -3.45
CA THR A 600 9.14 10.24 -4.11
C THR A 600 9.75 10.23 -5.51
N THR A 601 10.34 9.12 -5.96
CA THR A 601 10.94 9.03 -7.33
C THR A 601 9.96 9.52 -8.41
N ALA A 602 10.37 10.51 -9.20
CA ALA A 602 9.51 11.15 -10.20
C ALA A 602 9.51 10.41 -11.55
N ALA A 603 10.66 9.87 -11.97
CA ALA A 603 10.84 9.19 -13.26
C ALA A 603 10.55 7.67 -13.21
N GLY A 604 9.61 7.26 -12.34
CA GLY A 604 9.26 5.87 -12.12
C GLY A 604 8.32 5.66 -10.94
N ALA A 605 8.08 4.39 -10.58
CA ALA A 605 7.17 4.05 -9.49
C ALA A 605 7.80 3.00 -8.58
N MET A 606 8.21 3.43 -7.38
CA MET A 606 8.98 2.63 -6.41
C MET A 606 10.38 2.25 -6.94
N CYS A 607 11.06 1.33 -6.24
CA CYS A 607 12.39 0.86 -6.60
C CYS A 607 12.60 -0.57 -6.06
N GLY A 608 13.27 -1.37 -6.86
CA GLY A 608 13.73 -2.73 -6.61
C GLY A 608 15.07 -3.02 -7.30
N ARG A 609 15.85 -1.96 -7.63
CA ARG A 609 17.10 -2.06 -8.40
C ARG A 609 18.16 -2.96 -7.75
N CYS A 610 18.22 -2.98 -6.42
CA CYS A 610 19.11 -3.88 -5.67
C CYS A 610 18.84 -5.36 -5.96
N MET A 611 17.58 -5.74 -6.26
CA MET A 611 17.25 -7.10 -6.65
C MET A 611 17.72 -7.39 -8.08
N LYS A 612 17.47 -6.44 -9.00
CA LYS A 612 17.86 -6.56 -10.42
C LYS A 612 19.37 -6.79 -10.58
N THR A 613 20.19 -6.00 -9.90
CA THR A 613 21.65 -5.99 -10.13
C THR A 613 22.41 -7.03 -9.32
N CYS A 614 21.74 -7.80 -8.46
CA CYS A 614 22.40 -8.83 -7.66
C CYS A 614 22.91 -9.97 -8.56
N PRO A 615 24.16 -10.45 -8.38
CA PRO A 615 24.68 -11.60 -9.14
C PRO A 615 23.90 -12.91 -8.98
N TRP A 616 23.05 -13.00 -7.96
CA TRP A 616 22.18 -14.16 -7.71
C TRP A 616 20.83 -14.06 -8.43
N ASN A 617 20.52 -12.92 -9.06
CA ASN A 617 19.34 -12.75 -9.91
C ASN A 617 19.60 -13.38 -11.29
N LEU A 618 19.45 -14.70 -11.35
CA LEU A 618 19.77 -15.51 -12.53
C LEU A 618 18.50 -16.00 -13.25
N GLU A 619 18.63 -16.35 -14.54
CA GLU A 619 17.53 -16.84 -15.37
C GLU A 619 17.16 -18.31 -15.03
N GLY A 620 18.10 -19.07 -14.48
CA GLY A 620 17.94 -20.50 -14.18
C GLY A 620 18.47 -21.42 -15.29
N LEU A 621 19.50 -20.98 -16.01
CA LEU A 621 20.10 -21.69 -17.14
C LEU A 621 21.05 -22.81 -16.70
N PHE A 622 21.25 -23.78 -17.59
CA PHE A 622 22.24 -24.84 -17.40
C PHE A 622 23.66 -24.28 -17.35
N SER A 623 23.95 -23.28 -18.19
CA SER A 623 25.22 -22.54 -18.20
C SER A 623 25.50 -21.78 -16.90
N GLU A 624 24.48 -21.45 -16.10
CA GLU A 624 24.64 -20.75 -14.81
C GLU A 624 24.89 -21.72 -13.65
N LYS A 625 24.69 -23.03 -13.84
CA LYS A 625 24.91 -24.03 -12.77
C LYS A 625 26.34 -24.02 -12.22
N PRO A 626 27.40 -23.96 -13.04
CA PRO A 626 28.77 -23.88 -12.53
C PRO A 626 28.98 -22.62 -11.68
N PHE A 627 28.53 -21.44 -12.15
CA PHE A 627 28.60 -20.20 -11.38
C PHE A 627 27.95 -20.35 -10.00
N ARG A 628 26.70 -20.83 -9.96
CA ARG A 628 25.96 -21.02 -8.71
C ARG A 628 26.65 -22.03 -7.80
N TRP A 629 27.10 -23.15 -8.35
CA TRP A 629 27.78 -24.19 -7.57
C TRP A 629 29.09 -23.67 -6.96
N VAL A 630 29.92 -22.96 -7.73
CA VAL A 630 31.15 -22.34 -7.22
C VAL A 630 30.81 -21.28 -6.16
N ALA A 631 29.81 -20.43 -6.41
CA ALA A 631 29.38 -19.42 -5.44
C ALA A 631 28.92 -20.01 -4.10
N MET A 632 28.26 -21.17 -4.14
CA MET A 632 27.76 -21.86 -2.95
C MET A 632 28.83 -22.69 -2.21
N ASN A 633 29.81 -23.25 -2.92
CA ASN A 633 30.72 -24.25 -2.37
C ASN A 633 32.18 -23.77 -2.24
N ILE A 634 32.57 -22.70 -2.95
CA ILE A 634 33.94 -22.16 -2.96
C ILE A 634 33.90 -20.67 -2.60
N PRO A 635 33.80 -20.32 -1.31
CA PRO A 635 33.62 -18.92 -0.91
C PRO A 635 34.78 -17.99 -1.30
N SER A 636 36.00 -18.52 -1.42
CA SER A 636 37.17 -17.76 -1.87
C SER A 636 37.04 -17.26 -3.32
N ALA A 637 36.13 -17.83 -4.11
CA ALA A 637 35.86 -17.38 -5.48
C ALA A 637 34.97 -16.13 -5.54
N ALA A 638 34.33 -15.71 -4.45
CA ALA A 638 33.34 -14.63 -4.46
C ALA A 638 33.83 -13.30 -5.07
N PRO A 639 35.04 -12.78 -4.77
CA PRO A 639 35.54 -11.56 -5.40
C PRO A 639 35.68 -11.69 -6.91
N PHE A 640 36.14 -12.85 -7.39
CA PHE A 640 36.28 -13.14 -8.81
C PHE A 640 34.91 -13.25 -9.49
N LEU A 641 33.96 -13.98 -8.88
CA LEU A 641 32.61 -14.14 -9.40
C LEU A 641 31.86 -12.81 -9.49
N ALA A 642 32.02 -11.93 -8.50
CA ALA A 642 31.42 -10.58 -8.54
C ALA A 642 31.97 -9.74 -9.70
N LYS A 643 33.29 -9.81 -9.97
CA LYS A 643 33.91 -9.15 -11.13
C LYS A 643 33.46 -9.77 -12.46
N LEU A 644 33.36 -11.09 -12.52
CA LEU A 644 32.89 -11.83 -13.69
C LEU A 644 31.47 -11.40 -14.06
N ASP A 645 30.58 -11.27 -13.07
CA ASP A 645 29.19 -10.84 -13.24
C ASP A 645 29.07 -9.43 -13.86
N ASP A 646 29.95 -8.49 -13.47
CA ASP A 646 30.04 -7.17 -14.09
C ASP A 646 30.61 -7.22 -15.51
N TRP A 647 31.61 -8.08 -15.76
CA TRP A 647 32.24 -8.24 -17.08
C TRP A 647 31.25 -8.77 -18.12
N VAL A 648 30.44 -9.78 -17.76
CA VAL A 648 29.41 -10.34 -18.65
C VAL A 648 28.18 -9.45 -18.80
N GLY A 649 28.09 -8.36 -18.02
CA GLY A 649 27.00 -7.37 -18.14
C GLY A 649 25.67 -7.82 -17.50
N ASN A 650 25.71 -8.76 -16.56
CA ASN A 650 24.49 -9.14 -15.84
C ASN A 650 23.96 -7.95 -15.02
N GLY A 651 22.67 -7.66 -15.18
CA GLY A 651 22.02 -6.50 -14.56
C GLY A 651 21.93 -5.26 -15.45
N GLU A 652 22.43 -5.29 -16.69
CA GLU A 652 22.08 -4.29 -17.71
C GLU A 652 20.60 -4.43 -18.12
N ARG A 653 20.08 -3.45 -18.89
CA ARG A 653 18.70 -3.49 -19.40
C ARG A 653 18.64 -4.28 -20.71
N ASN A 654 17.66 -5.17 -20.83
CA ASN A 654 17.35 -5.87 -22.06
C ASN A 654 16.06 -5.32 -22.69
N LEU A 655 16.19 -4.44 -23.68
CA LEU A 655 15.03 -3.77 -24.29
C LEU A 655 14.06 -4.73 -24.99
N ASN A 656 14.49 -5.93 -25.40
CA ASN A 656 13.57 -6.95 -25.93
C ASN A 656 12.55 -7.43 -24.89
N LYS A 657 12.80 -7.14 -23.60
CA LYS A 657 11.94 -7.50 -22.47
C LYS A 657 11.11 -6.34 -21.95
N LYS A 658 11.30 -5.12 -22.45
CA LYS A 658 10.44 -3.97 -22.13
C LYS A 658 9.13 -4.11 -22.93
N TRP A 659 8.04 -4.43 -22.24
CA TRP A 659 6.71 -4.64 -22.84
C TRP A 659 5.65 -3.65 -22.35
N TRP A 660 5.95 -2.88 -21.31
CA TRP A 660 5.01 -1.95 -20.70
C TRP A 660 5.12 -0.55 -21.31
N TRP A 661 4.04 0.22 -21.16
CA TRP A 661 4.01 1.63 -21.51
C TRP A 661 4.40 2.47 -20.29
N ASP A 662 5.18 3.53 -20.53
CA ASP A 662 5.59 4.49 -19.51
C ASP A 662 4.48 5.53 -19.32
N LEU A 663 3.35 5.09 -18.76
CA LEU A 663 2.18 5.90 -18.46
C LEU A 663 2.13 6.26 -16.97
N GLU A 664 1.88 7.53 -16.70
CA GLU A 664 1.79 8.14 -15.38
C GLU A 664 0.38 8.70 -15.16
N ILE A 665 -0.16 8.46 -13.97
CA ILE A 665 -1.46 9.01 -13.54
C ILE A 665 -1.44 10.55 -13.48
N GLN A 666 -2.51 11.18 -13.96
CA GLN A 666 -2.73 12.63 -13.95
C GLN A 666 -3.82 13.02 -12.93
N ALA A 667 -4.04 14.32 -12.75
CA ALA A 667 -5.00 14.85 -11.77
C ALA A 667 -6.46 14.40 -12.02
N ASP A 668 -6.83 14.13 -13.27
CA ASP A 668 -8.14 13.59 -13.66
C ASP A 668 -8.24 12.06 -13.53
N GLU A 669 -7.26 11.44 -12.87
CA GLU A 669 -7.06 10.00 -12.71
C GLU A 669 -6.79 9.22 -14.02
N GLY A 670 -6.68 9.90 -15.16
CA GLY A 670 -6.25 9.30 -16.43
C GLY A 670 -4.74 9.06 -16.46
N TYR A 671 -4.30 7.99 -17.13
CA TYR A 671 -2.88 7.68 -17.33
C TYR A 671 -2.41 8.16 -18.71
N ARG A 672 -1.32 8.93 -18.74
CA ARG A 672 -0.75 9.52 -19.97
C ARG A 672 0.75 9.33 -20.01
N PRO A 673 1.42 9.42 -21.19
CA PRO A 673 2.87 9.41 -21.26
C PRO A 673 3.48 10.36 -20.24
N THR A 674 4.44 9.87 -19.47
CA THR A 674 5.04 10.66 -18.39
C THR A 674 5.72 11.93 -18.92
N SER A 675 5.55 13.04 -18.20
CA SER A 675 6.30 14.28 -18.41
C SER A 675 7.58 14.36 -17.55
N ASN A 676 7.69 13.49 -16.54
CA ASN A 676 8.82 13.45 -15.59
C ASN A 676 10.00 12.61 -16.08
N GLY A 677 9.91 12.06 -17.29
CA GLY A 677 10.91 11.16 -17.87
C GLY A 677 10.86 9.73 -17.30
N THR A 678 11.82 8.89 -17.69
CA THR A 678 11.90 7.49 -17.26
C THR A 678 13.30 7.15 -16.80
N ASN A 679 13.43 6.49 -15.65
CA ASN A 679 14.71 5.95 -15.18
C ASN A 679 15.21 4.85 -16.13
N GLU A 680 16.41 5.03 -16.68
CA GLU A 680 16.99 4.18 -17.72
C GLU A 680 18.44 3.77 -17.38
N ARG A 681 18.66 3.32 -16.14
CA ARG A 681 20.01 3.20 -15.56
C ARG A 681 20.77 1.97 -16.07
N ASN A 682 21.94 2.19 -16.65
CA ASN A 682 22.95 1.16 -16.93
C ASN A 682 23.77 0.82 -15.67
N LEU A 683 24.64 -0.18 -15.72
CA LEU A 683 25.54 -0.51 -14.60
C LEU A 683 26.60 0.57 -14.39
N GLN A 684 26.87 0.90 -13.12
CA GLN A 684 27.88 1.88 -12.73
C GLN A 684 29.25 1.22 -12.49
N LYS A 685 29.79 0.52 -13.49
CA LYS A 685 30.98 -0.34 -13.34
C LYS A 685 32.25 0.38 -12.87
N LYS A 686 32.32 1.71 -13.03
CA LYS A 686 33.46 2.55 -12.62
C LYS A 686 33.29 3.20 -11.23
N LEU A 687 32.11 3.11 -10.62
CA LEU A 687 31.85 3.69 -9.31
C LEU A 687 32.50 2.81 -8.22
N ASP A 688 33.48 3.37 -7.52
CA ASP A 688 34.08 2.78 -6.33
C ASP A 688 33.41 3.35 -5.07
N ILE A 689 32.61 2.53 -4.39
CA ILE A 689 31.87 2.93 -3.18
C ILE A 689 32.70 2.62 -1.93
N LYS A 690 33.06 3.67 -1.18
CA LYS A 690 33.83 3.54 0.06
C LYS A 690 32.93 3.67 1.28
N TYR A 691 33.09 2.76 2.24
CA TYR A 691 32.30 2.78 3.47
C TYR A 691 32.57 4.05 4.32
N SER A 692 33.81 4.54 4.32
CA SER A 692 34.20 5.79 5.02
C SER A 692 33.40 7.02 4.57
N ASP A 693 32.91 6.99 3.34
CA ASP A 693 32.25 8.14 2.71
C ASP A 693 30.71 8.05 2.89
N GLN A 694 30.21 6.98 3.53
CA GLN A 694 28.78 6.76 3.75
C GLN A 694 28.33 7.27 5.12
N THR A 695 27.43 8.24 5.11
CA THR A 695 26.62 8.60 6.29
C THR A 695 25.29 7.86 6.23
N LEU A 696 25.05 6.93 7.15
CA LEU A 696 23.85 6.09 7.22
C LEU A 696 23.13 6.31 8.57
N ALA A 697 21.80 6.20 8.56
CA ALA A 697 20.96 6.32 9.74
C ALA A 697 20.17 5.03 10.02
N VAL A 698 19.95 4.71 11.30
CA VAL A 698 19.11 3.58 11.75
C VAL A 698 18.25 3.97 12.93
N TYR A 699 17.14 3.25 13.11
CA TYR A 699 16.14 3.54 14.14
C TYR A 699 15.86 2.28 14.97
N PRO A 700 16.68 2.01 15.99
CA PRO A 700 16.48 0.87 16.88
C PRO A 700 15.20 1.02 17.74
N ALA A 701 14.85 -0.04 18.46
CA ALA A 701 13.56 -0.13 19.16
C ALA A 701 13.32 0.96 20.22
N ASP A 702 14.36 1.49 20.85
CA ASP A 702 14.34 2.60 21.81
C ASP A 702 14.07 3.98 21.15
N GLN A 703 14.14 4.04 19.82
CA GLN A 703 13.79 5.18 18.97
C GLN A 703 12.50 4.94 18.13
N ALA A 704 11.81 3.81 18.35
CA ALA A 704 10.58 3.51 17.63
C ALA A 704 9.45 4.49 18.04
N PRO A 705 8.50 4.78 17.12
CA PRO A 705 7.35 5.64 17.43
C PRO A 705 6.41 5.00 18.45
N HIS A 706 5.53 5.81 19.04
CA HIS A 706 4.38 5.30 19.78
C HIS A 706 3.47 4.42 18.88
N PRO A 707 2.61 3.54 19.44
CA PRO A 707 1.86 2.58 18.63
C PRO A 707 0.66 3.18 17.89
N PHE A 708 0.19 4.36 18.31
CA PHE A 708 -1.03 4.99 17.80
C PHE A 708 -0.87 5.61 16.40
N PRO A 709 -1.96 5.70 15.61
CA PRO A 709 -1.96 6.28 14.27
C PRO A 709 -1.92 7.82 14.30
N PHE A 710 -0.83 8.37 14.81
CA PHE A 710 -0.61 9.81 14.95
C PHE A 710 0.84 10.16 14.55
N PRO A 711 1.15 11.41 14.16
CA PRO A 711 2.50 11.81 13.72
C PRO A 711 3.56 11.64 14.80
N PHE A 712 4.73 11.16 14.40
CA PHE A 712 5.94 11.06 15.21
C PHE A 712 7.18 11.32 14.33
N PRO A 713 7.55 12.59 14.11
CA PRO A 713 8.65 12.98 13.24
C PRO A 713 9.96 12.23 13.53
N ILE A 714 10.67 11.85 12.47
CA ILE A 714 11.93 11.10 12.59
C ILE A 714 13.10 12.04 12.87
N ASN A 715 13.93 11.72 13.86
CA ASN A 715 15.17 12.44 14.12
C ASN A 715 16.33 11.76 13.39
N ARG A 716 16.72 12.31 12.23
CA ARG A 716 17.79 11.73 11.41
C ARG A 716 19.16 11.78 12.07
N GLU A 717 19.49 12.86 12.78
CA GLU A 717 20.78 13.01 13.47
C GLU A 717 20.94 11.97 14.59
N GLU A 718 19.88 11.69 15.35
CA GLU A 718 19.87 10.60 16.30
C GLU A 718 20.04 9.24 15.62
N GLY A 719 19.45 9.04 14.44
CA GLY A 719 19.61 7.83 13.66
C GLY A 719 21.05 7.63 13.13
N ILE A 720 21.73 8.70 12.73
CA ILE A 720 23.14 8.68 12.32
C ILE A 720 24.03 8.33 13.51
N LYS A 721 23.80 8.98 14.65
CA LYS A 721 24.49 8.67 15.91
C LYS A 721 24.27 7.21 16.31
N ALA A 722 23.05 6.70 16.20
CA ALA A 722 22.73 5.29 16.47
C ALA A 722 23.50 4.34 15.54
N TYR A 723 23.60 4.64 14.24
CA TYR A 723 24.36 3.82 13.30
C TYR A 723 25.84 3.73 13.68
N SER A 724 26.45 4.86 14.03
CA SER A 724 27.87 4.92 14.42
C SER A 724 28.20 4.11 15.68
N LYS A 725 27.21 3.94 16.58
CA LYS A 725 27.33 3.18 17.83
C LYS A 725 27.13 1.68 17.66
N LEU A 726 26.67 1.21 16.50
CA LEU A 726 26.43 -0.22 16.31
C LEU A 726 27.74 -1.02 16.39
N LEU A 727 27.70 -2.07 17.21
CA LEU A 727 28.82 -2.99 17.41
C LEU A 727 28.83 -4.06 16.31
N ASP A 728 30.00 -4.64 16.05
CA ASP A 728 30.03 -5.94 15.37
C ASP A 728 29.59 -7.07 16.32
N ALA A 729 29.26 -8.23 15.76
CA ALA A 729 28.77 -9.36 16.54
C ALA A 729 29.82 -9.94 17.51
N LYS A 730 31.12 -9.79 17.22
CA LYS A 730 32.20 -10.32 18.07
C LYS A 730 32.31 -9.49 19.34
N GLU A 731 32.33 -8.17 19.20
CA GLU A 731 32.37 -7.24 20.34
C GLU A 731 31.09 -7.32 21.17
N TYR A 732 29.92 -7.41 20.53
CA TYR A 732 28.64 -7.61 21.23
C TYR A 732 28.67 -8.87 22.12
N LYS A 733 29.10 -10.02 21.57
CA LYS A 733 29.21 -11.27 22.34
C LYS A 733 30.20 -11.17 23.49
N LYS A 734 31.33 -10.49 23.28
CA LYS A 734 32.35 -10.27 24.31
C LYS A 734 31.82 -9.42 25.46
N ARG A 735 31.11 -8.33 25.17
CA ARG A 735 30.46 -7.49 26.20
C ARG A 735 29.41 -8.28 26.97
N LEU A 736 28.56 -9.04 26.26
CA LEU A 736 27.55 -9.90 26.86
C LEU A 736 28.15 -10.97 27.79
N SER A 737 29.23 -11.65 27.36
CA SER A 737 29.91 -12.66 28.20
C SER A 737 30.57 -12.07 29.45
N ASN A 738 30.94 -10.79 29.42
CA ASN A 738 31.55 -10.07 30.54
C ASN A 738 30.50 -9.43 31.46
N GLY A 739 29.20 -9.57 31.18
CA GLY A 739 28.12 -8.90 31.93
C GLY A 739 27.98 -7.40 31.65
N ASP A 740 28.75 -6.84 30.71
CA ASP A 740 28.68 -5.43 30.31
C ASP A 740 27.50 -5.21 29.36
N THR A 741 26.31 -5.04 29.94
CA THR A 741 25.05 -4.88 29.19
C THR A 741 24.63 -3.43 29.00
N LYS A 742 25.46 -2.48 29.45
CA LYS A 742 25.15 -1.04 29.36
C LYS A 742 24.97 -0.64 27.90
N ASP A 743 23.80 -0.12 27.56
CA ASP A 743 23.42 0.32 26.21
C ASP A 743 23.50 -0.78 25.11
N LEU A 744 23.59 -2.07 25.49
CA LEU A 744 23.57 -3.18 24.51
C LEU A 744 22.17 -3.45 23.96
N PHE A 745 21.16 -3.29 24.81
CA PHE A 745 19.80 -3.71 24.51
C PHE A 745 18.93 -2.53 24.09
N HIS A 746 18.51 -2.54 22.84
CA HIS A 746 17.46 -1.65 22.36
C HIS A 746 16.12 -2.14 22.92
N ARG A 747 15.52 -1.41 23.86
CA ARG A 747 14.23 -1.76 24.47
C ARG A 747 13.17 -0.78 24.00
N TYR A 748 12.05 -1.33 23.53
CA TYR A 748 10.87 -0.52 23.23
C TYR A 748 10.11 -0.21 24.52
N SER A 749 9.78 1.05 24.73
CA SER A 749 8.85 1.49 25.76
C SER A 749 8.02 2.65 25.23
N ILE A 750 6.79 2.76 25.74
CA ILE A 750 5.93 3.90 25.43
C ILE A 750 6.35 5.04 26.36
N LYS A 751 7.11 6.01 25.85
CA LYS A 751 7.63 7.15 26.63
C LYS A 751 6.51 8.18 26.90
N ASN A 752 6.21 8.47 28.17
CA ASN A 752 5.38 9.57 28.73
C ASN A 752 3.92 9.71 28.19
N ASN A 753 3.10 10.55 28.86
CA ASN A 753 1.68 10.80 28.54
C ASN A 753 1.48 11.22 27.08
N ILE A 754 1.15 10.26 26.22
CA ILE A 754 0.76 10.54 24.85
C ILE A 754 -0.65 11.14 24.89
N ASN A 755 -0.76 12.43 24.58
CA ASN A 755 -2.03 13.18 24.56
C ASN A 755 -2.85 12.85 23.29
N ILE A 756 -3.20 11.59 23.10
CA ILE A 756 -4.07 11.09 22.02
C ILE A 756 -5.29 10.45 22.67
N LEU A 757 -6.48 10.81 22.19
CA LEU A 757 -7.73 10.18 22.60
C LEU A 757 -8.14 9.12 21.60
N HIS A 758 -8.52 7.95 22.12
CA HIS A 758 -9.14 6.88 21.37
C HIS A 758 -10.65 6.96 21.60
N LEU A 759 -11.38 7.46 20.61
CA LEU A 759 -12.81 7.70 20.68
C LEU A 759 -13.59 6.75 19.76
N GLU A 760 -14.89 6.66 20.00
CA GLU A 760 -15.84 5.93 19.16
C GLU A 760 -16.92 6.90 18.66
N ILE A 761 -17.33 6.76 17.40
CA ILE A 761 -18.48 7.48 16.85
C ILE A 761 -19.77 6.85 17.39
N ILE A 762 -20.48 7.55 18.26
CA ILE A 762 -21.73 7.06 18.86
C ILE A 762 -22.97 7.51 18.09
N ASN A 763 -22.87 8.60 17.32
CA ASN A 763 -23.98 9.13 16.52
C ASN A 763 -23.47 9.88 15.28
N ILE A 764 -24.25 9.82 14.21
CA ILE A 764 -24.04 10.58 12.96
C ILE A 764 -25.38 11.21 12.56
N GLU A 765 -25.42 12.53 12.46
CA GLU A 765 -26.61 13.26 12.01
C GLU A 765 -26.29 14.07 10.75
N LYS A 766 -26.95 13.72 9.64
CA LYS A 766 -26.84 14.52 8.41
C LYS A 766 -27.68 15.80 8.58
N THR A 767 -27.01 16.92 8.79
CA THR A 767 -27.67 18.21 9.05
C THR A 767 -28.12 18.90 7.76
N THR A 768 -27.33 18.75 6.68
CA THR A 768 -27.63 19.21 5.32
C THR A 768 -27.03 18.23 4.31
N ASP A 769 -27.21 18.46 3.00
CA ASP A 769 -26.53 17.65 1.97
C ASP A 769 -25.00 17.75 1.97
N GLU A 770 -24.46 18.83 2.55
CA GLU A 770 -23.03 19.12 2.57
C GLU A 770 -22.43 19.00 3.99
N ILE A 771 -23.23 18.81 5.05
CA ILE A 771 -22.75 18.90 6.44
C ILE A 771 -23.28 17.74 7.29
N ILE A 772 -22.36 17.00 7.90
CA ILE A 772 -22.63 15.92 8.83
C ILE A 772 -22.09 16.28 10.22
N GLU A 773 -22.91 16.10 11.24
CA GLU A 773 -22.52 16.17 12.64
C GLU A 773 -22.13 14.78 13.15
N TYR A 774 -21.03 14.72 13.90
CA TYR A 774 -20.54 13.50 14.53
C TYR A 774 -20.46 13.70 16.04
N SER A 775 -20.92 12.71 16.80
CA SER A 775 -20.76 12.65 18.25
C SER A 775 -19.77 11.55 18.62
N PHE A 776 -18.82 11.87 19.49
CA PHE A 776 -17.75 10.98 19.94
C PHE A 776 -17.81 10.76 21.44
N ALA A 777 -17.49 9.56 21.89
CA ALA A 777 -17.31 9.25 23.30
C ALA A 777 -16.11 8.31 23.51
N LEU A 778 -15.62 8.23 24.74
CA LEU A 778 -14.71 7.15 25.11
C LEU A 778 -15.44 5.79 24.95
N PRO A 779 -14.76 4.74 24.47
CA PRO A 779 -15.32 3.39 24.46
C PRO A 779 -15.77 2.91 25.85
N SER A 780 -15.08 3.35 26.92
CA SER A 780 -15.43 3.07 28.31
C SER A 780 -16.68 3.83 28.82
N ARG A 781 -17.16 4.84 28.07
CA ARG A 781 -18.23 5.78 28.47
C ARG A 781 -17.92 6.61 29.72
N GLU A 782 -16.66 6.68 30.12
CA GLU A 782 -16.16 7.59 31.14
C GLU A 782 -16.15 9.05 30.64
N ASP A 783 -15.86 9.98 31.55
CA ASP A 783 -15.80 11.39 31.23
C ASP A 783 -14.57 11.72 30.37
N LEU A 784 -14.82 12.40 29.25
CA LEU A 784 -13.81 12.97 28.38
C LEU A 784 -13.00 14.07 29.09
N PRO A 785 -11.77 14.38 28.63
CA PRO A 785 -11.00 15.50 29.13
C PRO A 785 -11.78 16.81 29.10
N VAL A 786 -11.52 17.67 30.09
CA VAL A 786 -12.10 19.01 30.14
C VAL A 786 -11.58 19.84 28.97
N TRP A 787 -12.44 20.66 28.39
CA TRP A 787 -12.11 21.60 27.33
C TRP A 787 -12.85 22.92 27.55
N SER A 788 -12.42 23.96 26.84
CA SER A 788 -13.00 25.31 26.90
C SER A 788 -13.54 25.72 25.55
N ALA A 789 -14.54 26.60 25.53
CA ALA A 789 -15.13 27.07 24.29
C ALA A 789 -14.09 27.67 23.32
N GLY A 790 -14.29 27.41 22.03
CA GLY A 790 -13.33 27.74 20.97
C GLY A 790 -12.25 26.68 20.72
N ALA A 791 -12.20 25.61 21.52
CA ALA A 791 -11.27 24.51 21.26
C ALA A 791 -11.66 23.68 20.02
N HIS A 792 -10.65 23.11 19.39
CA HIS A 792 -10.76 22.12 18.33
C HIS A 792 -10.02 20.84 18.69
N VAL A 793 -10.28 19.77 17.94
CA VAL A 793 -9.52 18.53 17.99
C VAL A 793 -8.94 18.20 16.62
N ASP A 794 -7.75 17.60 16.61
CA ASP A 794 -7.15 17.05 15.40
C ASP A 794 -7.65 15.64 15.19
N VAL A 795 -8.54 15.44 14.22
CA VAL A 795 -9.10 14.13 13.89
C VAL A 795 -8.25 13.46 12.82
N VAL A 796 -7.80 12.25 13.12
CA VAL A 796 -7.20 11.35 12.14
C VAL A 796 -8.32 10.75 11.30
N VAL A 797 -8.55 11.28 10.10
CA VAL A 797 -9.58 10.78 9.18
C VAL A 797 -9.14 9.46 8.55
N ALA A 798 -7.94 9.49 8.02
CA ALA A 798 -7.20 8.37 7.45
C ALA A 798 -5.70 8.75 7.48
N PRO A 799 -4.78 7.80 7.30
CA PRO A 799 -3.37 8.13 7.17
C PRO A 799 -3.14 9.20 6.07
N GLY A 800 -2.44 10.30 6.40
CA GLY A 800 -2.21 11.45 5.53
C GLY A 800 -3.34 12.50 5.52
N PHE A 801 -4.38 12.29 6.33
CA PHE A 801 -5.54 13.17 6.45
C PHE A 801 -5.85 13.46 7.92
N ILE A 802 -5.06 14.33 8.53
CA ILE A 802 -5.37 14.90 9.85
C ILE A 802 -6.06 16.24 9.64
N ARG A 803 -7.24 16.44 10.23
CA ARG A 803 -8.03 17.67 10.07
C ARG A 803 -8.46 18.22 11.42
N GLN A 804 -8.46 19.53 11.52
CA GLN A 804 -8.94 20.26 12.68
C GLN A 804 -10.44 20.47 12.54
N TYR A 805 -11.18 20.17 13.60
CA TYR A 805 -12.59 20.54 13.69
C TYR A 805 -12.88 21.11 15.07
N SER A 806 -13.46 22.31 15.09
CA SER A 806 -13.90 22.96 16.33
C SER A 806 -14.95 22.09 17.01
N LEU A 807 -14.83 21.98 18.34
CA LEU A 807 -15.80 21.28 19.16
C LEU A 807 -17.07 22.14 19.27
N THR A 808 -18.19 21.59 18.82
CA THR A 808 -19.49 22.29 18.75
C THR A 808 -20.37 22.10 19.97
N GLY A 809 -20.06 21.10 20.80
CA GLY A 809 -20.91 20.71 21.92
C GLY A 809 -20.86 21.68 23.10
N ASN A 810 -21.55 21.31 24.19
CA ASN A 810 -21.48 22.01 25.45
C ASN A 810 -20.18 21.65 26.20
N PRO A 811 -19.27 22.60 26.51
CA PRO A 811 -18.02 22.30 27.23
C PRO A 811 -18.20 21.66 28.62
N PHE A 812 -19.38 21.82 29.23
CA PHE A 812 -19.71 21.20 30.52
C PHE A 812 -20.28 19.78 30.41
N ASP A 813 -20.62 19.33 29.21
CA ASP A 813 -20.93 17.92 28.96
C ASP A 813 -19.64 17.15 28.67
N ARG A 814 -19.24 16.31 29.64
CA ARG A 814 -18.04 15.49 29.52
C ARG A 814 -18.32 14.10 28.97
N LYS A 815 -19.56 13.77 28.59
CA LYS A 815 -19.89 12.46 28.02
C LYS A 815 -19.60 12.38 26.54
N ILE A 816 -19.69 13.51 25.84
CA ILE A 816 -19.56 13.56 24.39
C ILE A 816 -18.72 14.74 23.91
N TYR A 817 -17.95 14.52 22.85
CA TYR A 817 -17.45 15.57 21.98
C TYR A 817 -18.31 15.59 20.71
N GLN A 818 -18.56 16.78 20.17
CA GLN A 818 -19.32 16.96 18.92
C GLN A 818 -18.51 17.81 17.95
N ILE A 819 -18.54 17.43 16.67
CA ILE A 819 -17.99 18.23 15.57
C ILE A 819 -19.01 18.26 14.43
N ALA A 820 -19.00 19.33 13.62
CA ALA A 820 -19.75 19.39 12.36
C ALA A 820 -18.78 19.59 11.19
N VAL A 821 -18.90 18.73 10.18
CA VAL A 821 -17.94 18.63 9.07
C VAL A 821 -18.62 19.02 7.76
N LEU A 822 -18.17 20.13 7.17
CA LEU A 822 -18.54 20.54 5.81
C LEU A 822 -17.78 19.72 4.76
N LYS A 823 -18.49 19.21 3.76
CA LYS A 823 -17.95 18.51 2.60
C LYS A 823 -17.34 19.51 1.62
N GLU A 824 -16.02 19.52 1.51
CA GLU A 824 -15.30 20.37 0.55
C GLU A 824 -14.83 19.56 -0.65
N GLU A 825 -15.59 19.59 -1.75
CA GLU A 825 -15.29 18.76 -2.93
C GLU A 825 -13.97 19.12 -3.62
N ASN A 826 -13.61 20.40 -3.63
CA ASN A 826 -12.35 20.90 -4.19
C ASN A 826 -11.21 21.00 -3.15
N GLY A 827 -11.43 20.45 -1.96
CA GLY A 827 -10.45 20.47 -0.88
C GLY A 827 -9.37 19.40 -1.03
N THR A 828 -8.58 19.22 0.02
CA THR A 828 -7.51 18.21 0.06
C THR A 828 -8.01 16.78 0.23
N GLY A 829 -9.33 16.53 0.23
CA GLY A 829 -9.99 15.21 0.25
C GLY A 829 -10.41 14.67 1.63
N GLY A 830 -9.96 15.28 2.73
CA GLY A 830 -10.23 14.78 4.09
C GLY A 830 -11.72 14.80 4.49
N SER A 831 -12.43 15.90 4.23
CA SER A 831 -13.85 16.03 4.57
C SER A 831 -14.73 15.11 3.71
N VAL A 832 -14.45 15.00 2.41
CA VAL A 832 -15.11 14.05 1.50
C VAL A 832 -14.96 12.62 2.01
N LEU A 833 -13.76 12.26 2.48
CA LEU A 833 -13.50 10.92 2.99
C LEU A 833 -14.28 10.65 4.27
N MET A 834 -14.35 11.59 5.23
CA MET A 834 -15.19 11.44 6.42
C MET A 834 -16.65 11.18 6.06
N HIS A 835 -17.20 11.95 5.11
CA HIS A 835 -18.57 11.77 4.62
C HIS A 835 -18.81 10.40 3.99
N LYS A 836 -17.78 9.79 3.40
CA LYS A 836 -17.86 8.50 2.71
C LYS A 836 -17.67 7.29 3.64
N ILE A 837 -16.77 7.37 4.62
CA ILE A 837 -16.28 6.18 5.37
C ILE A 837 -16.60 6.17 6.86
N PHE A 838 -17.08 7.28 7.44
CA PHE A 838 -17.40 7.33 8.87
C PHE A 838 -18.81 6.79 9.10
N THR A 839 -18.91 5.75 9.93
CA THR A 839 -20.17 5.10 10.33
C THR A 839 -20.23 5.01 11.86
N PRO A 840 -21.42 4.89 12.47
CA PRO A 840 -21.53 4.64 13.90
C PRO A 840 -20.72 3.39 14.31
N GLY A 841 -20.15 3.38 15.51
CA GLY A 841 -19.26 2.35 16.03
C GLY A 841 -17.80 2.42 15.52
N ARG A 842 -17.49 3.30 14.56
CA ARG A 842 -16.10 3.48 14.08
C ARG A 842 -15.23 4.04 15.20
N LYS A 843 -14.07 3.40 15.42
CA LYS A 843 -13.00 3.93 16.27
C LYS A 843 -12.24 5.04 15.55
N ILE A 844 -11.93 6.11 16.26
CA ILE A 844 -11.16 7.25 15.75
C ILE A 844 -10.08 7.67 16.75
N PHE A 845 -9.05 8.35 16.25
CA PHE A 845 -7.99 8.92 17.05
C PHE A 845 -8.02 10.44 16.92
N THR A 846 -7.95 11.13 18.05
CA THR A 846 -7.88 12.59 18.07
C THR A 846 -6.76 13.08 18.96
N SER A 847 -6.30 14.31 18.74
CA SER A 847 -5.58 15.04 19.79
C SER A 847 -6.48 15.23 21.01
N TYR A 848 -5.88 15.61 22.14
CA TYR A 848 -6.63 16.33 23.17
C TYR A 848 -7.17 17.66 22.61
N PRO A 849 -8.21 18.26 23.23
CA PRO A 849 -8.69 19.58 22.84
C PRO A 849 -7.58 20.63 22.90
N ILE A 850 -7.41 21.37 21.81
CA ILE A 850 -6.44 22.47 21.68
C ILE A 850 -7.27 23.74 21.48
N ASN A 851 -6.94 24.83 22.17
CA ASN A 851 -7.69 26.07 22.04
C ASN A 851 -6.79 27.21 21.57
N HIS A 852 -6.97 27.62 20.31
CA HIS A 852 -6.34 28.82 19.73
C HIS A 852 -7.33 29.98 19.59
N PHE A 853 -8.61 29.75 19.92
CA PHE A 853 -9.66 30.76 19.88
C PHE A 853 -10.37 30.89 21.24
N PRO A 854 -9.62 31.15 22.33
CA PRO A 854 -10.16 31.09 23.68
C PRO A 854 -11.13 32.24 23.94
N LEU A 855 -12.23 31.92 24.61
CA LEU A 855 -13.15 32.93 25.14
C LEU A 855 -12.51 33.65 26.34
N LYS A 856 -12.36 34.97 26.26
CA LYS A 856 -11.89 35.80 27.39
C LYS A 856 -12.87 35.74 28.56
N LYS A 857 -12.32 35.78 29.78
CA LYS A 857 -13.10 35.79 31.03
C LYS A 857 -13.61 37.20 31.36
N ASN A 858 -14.64 37.28 32.19
CA ASN A 858 -15.18 38.54 32.76
C ASN A 858 -15.60 39.59 31.72
N LEU A 859 -16.18 39.16 30.60
CA LEU A 859 -16.69 40.05 29.56
C LEU A 859 -17.95 40.78 30.01
N SER A 860 -18.05 42.07 29.70
CA SER A 860 -19.30 42.83 29.86
C SER A 860 -20.31 42.47 28.77
N LYS A 861 -19.85 42.18 27.55
CA LYS A 861 -20.67 41.65 26.46
C LYS A 861 -19.83 40.94 25.39
N ALA A 862 -20.31 39.80 24.88
CA ALA A 862 -19.72 39.13 23.72
C ALA A 862 -20.61 39.22 22.46
N PHE A 863 -20.01 39.52 21.32
CA PHE A 863 -20.66 39.46 20.00
C PHE A 863 -20.18 38.21 19.27
N LEU A 864 -21.01 37.18 19.18
CA LEU A 864 -20.70 35.93 18.49
C LEU A 864 -21.30 36.00 17.08
N ILE A 865 -20.45 36.02 16.05
CA ILE A 865 -20.87 36.26 14.65
C ILE A 865 -20.30 35.17 13.74
N GLY A 866 -21.15 34.23 13.32
CA GLY A 866 -20.77 33.07 12.53
C GLY A 866 -21.27 33.12 11.09
N GLY A 867 -20.40 32.79 10.13
CA GLY A 867 -20.74 32.62 8.71
C GLY A 867 -20.59 31.16 8.28
N GLY A 868 -21.68 30.54 7.79
CA GLY A 868 -21.67 29.14 7.33
C GLY A 868 -21.18 28.18 8.43
N ILE A 869 -20.25 27.28 8.08
CA ILE A 869 -19.71 26.31 9.06
C ILE A 869 -18.89 26.98 10.19
N GLY A 870 -18.48 28.24 10.05
CA GLY A 870 -17.81 29.02 11.10
C GLY A 870 -18.65 29.24 12.37
N ILE A 871 -19.91 28.81 12.37
CA ILE A 871 -20.77 28.82 13.56
C ILE A 871 -20.29 27.85 14.66
N THR A 872 -19.49 26.83 14.31
CA THR A 872 -19.13 25.72 15.20
C THR A 872 -18.46 26.12 16.52
N PRO A 873 -17.33 26.86 16.54
CA PRO A 873 -16.68 27.28 17.79
C PRO A 873 -17.58 28.22 18.61
N LEU A 874 -18.42 29.01 17.93
CA LEU A 874 -19.27 30.03 18.56
C LEU A 874 -20.43 29.42 19.35
N ILE A 875 -20.93 28.24 18.96
CA ILE A 875 -21.96 27.50 19.72
C ILE A 875 -21.40 27.12 21.10
N ALA A 876 -20.18 26.60 21.15
CA ALA A 876 -19.50 26.29 22.42
C ALA A 876 -19.33 27.55 23.29
N MET A 877 -18.95 28.69 22.68
CA MET A 877 -18.83 29.97 23.40
C MET A 877 -20.17 30.43 23.99
N ALA A 878 -21.26 30.30 23.23
CA ALA A 878 -22.60 30.64 23.71
C ALA A 878 -23.02 29.77 24.90
N HIS A 879 -22.71 28.47 24.89
CA HIS A 879 -22.92 27.60 26.05
C HIS A 879 -22.15 28.07 27.29
N GLU A 880 -20.87 28.43 27.12
CA GLU A 880 -20.01 28.90 28.22
C GLU A 880 -20.50 30.24 28.80
N LEU A 881 -20.78 31.22 27.95
CA LEU A 881 -21.31 32.53 28.34
C LEU A 881 -22.66 32.41 29.06
N HIS A 882 -23.57 31.59 28.52
CA HIS A 882 -24.88 31.36 29.12
C HIS A 882 -24.77 30.71 30.51
N LYS A 883 -23.90 29.70 30.66
CA LYS A 883 -23.67 29.04 31.95
C LYS A 883 -23.09 29.98 33.00
N ASN A 884 -22.24 30.91 32.57
CA ASN A 884 -21.60 31.91 33.43
C ASN A 884 -22.42 33.19 33.61
N HIS A 885 -23.64 33.24 33.09
CA HIS A 885 -24.53 34.42 33.14
C HIS A 885 -23.94 35.71 32.55
N GLN A 886 -23.08 35.59 31.53
CA GLN A 886 -22.50 36.73 30.83
C GLN A 886 -23.38 37.16 29.64
N ASP A 887 -23.52 38.46 29.38
CA ASP A 887 -24.34 38.93 28.25
C ASP A 887 -23.65 38.67 26.91
N PHE A 888 -24.44 38.26 25.92
CA PHE A 888 -23.97 38.05 24.57
C PHE A 888 -25.08 38.20 23.54
N SER A 889 -24.67 38.34 22.27
CA SER A 889 -25.54 38.22 21.11
C SER A 889 -24.97 37.20 20.14
N PHE A 890 -25.85 36.49 19.43
CA PHE A 890 -25.46 35.40 18.52
C PHE A 890 -26.06 35.64 17.14
N SER A 891 -25.22 35.95 16.16
CA SER A 891 -25.63 36.23 14.77
C SER A 891 -25.13 35.12 13.86
N TYR A 892 -26.05 34.39 13.23
CA TYR A 892 -25.71 33.31 12.30
C TYR A 892 -26.12 33.68 10.87
N CYS A 893 -25.13 33.69 9.98
CA CYS A 893 -25.29 34.06 8.58
C CYS A 893 -25.05 32.85 7.68
N SER A 894 -25.96 32.62 6.73
CA SER A 894 -25.84 31.54 5.74
C SER A 894 -26.46 31.97 4.40
N PRO A 895 -26.03 31.43 3.24
CA PRO A 895 -26.68 31.69 1.96
C PRO A 895 -28.19 31.40 1.98
N SER A 896 -28.59 30.36 2.70
CA SER A 896 -29.96 29.82 2.76
C SER A 896 -30.17 28.95 3.99
N ARG A 897 -31.43 28.66 4.35
CA ARG A 897 -31.78 27.74 5.44
C ARG A 897 -31.30 26.31 5.19
N ASN A 898 -31.46 25.80 3.97
CA ASN A 898 -31.06 24.43 3.62
C ASN A 898 -29.54 24.20 3.64
N LYS A 899 -28.74 25.27 3.56
CA LYS A 899 -27.27 25.22 3.70
C LYS A 899 -26.77 25.56 5.10
N ALA A 900 -27.65 25.99 6.00
CA ALA A 900 -27.28 26.35 7.36
C ALA A 900 -27.14 25.09 8.23
N ALA A 901 -25.92 24.82 8.69
CA ALA A 901 -25.62 23.78 9.66
C ALA A 901 -26.41 23.98 10.96
N LEU A 902 -26.73 22.86 11.64
CA LEU A 902 -27.09 22.81 13.06
C LEU A 902 -28.33 23.62 13.47
N LEU A 903 -29.21 24.04 12.54
CA LEU A 903 -30.42 24.81 12.88
C LEU A 903 -31.34 24.07 13.88
N LYS A 904 -31.47 22.75 13.74
CA LYS A 904 -32.23 21.90 14.66
C LYS A 904 -31.59 21.85 16.06
N HIS A 905 -30.26 21.89 16.14
CA HIS A 905 -29.56 22.00 17.42
C HIS A 905 -29.82 23.36 18.06
N LEU A 906 -29.63 24.44 17.29
CA LEU A 906 -29.86 25.82 17.72
C LEU A 906 -31.29 26.11 18.17
N SER A 907 -32.31 25.42 17.64
CA SER A 907 -33.70 25.59 18.10
C SER A 907 -33.96 25.02 19.50
N ASN A 908 -33.07 24.15 19.99
CA ASN A 908 -33.24 23.41 21.25
C ASN A 908 -32.33 23.91 22.39
N VAL A 909 -31.43 24.88 22.14
CA VAL A 909 -30.55 25.44 23.17
C VAL A 909 -31.30 26.38 24.13
N SER A 910 -30.84 26.46 25.38
CA SER A 910 -31.46 27.31 26.41
C SER A 910 -31.35 28.81 26.13
N TRP A 911 -30.40 29.21 25.28
CA TRP A 911 -30.13 30.59 24.90
C TRP A 911 -30.69 30.98 23.52
N LYS A 912 -31.69 30.25 23.01
CA LYS A 912 -32.27 30.47 21.67
C LYS A 912 -32.75 31.90 21.42
N ASP A 913 -33.19 32.61 22.46
CA ASP A 913 -33.68 33.99 22.36
C ASP A 913 -32.56 35.01 22.05
N LYS A 914 -31.29 34.61 22.19
CA LYS A 914 -30.12 35.42 21.81
C LYS A 914 -29.75 35.28 20.32
N ILE A 915 -30.39 34.35 19.59
CA ILE A 915 -30.04 33.98 18.22
C ILE A 915 -30.75 34.89 17.21
N LYS A 916 -29.98 35.46 16.29
CA LYS A 916 -30.47 36.15 15.10
C LYS A 916 -29.97 35.43 13.85
N LEU A 917 -30.90 35.07 12.96
CA LEU A 917 -30.61 34.35 11.73
C LEU A 917 -30.68 35.29 10.52
N TYR A 918 -29.65 35.25 9.67
CA TYR A 918 -29.53 36.06 8.47
C TYR A 918 -29.35 35.13 7.25
N PHE A 919 -30.43 34.94 6.49
CA PHE A 919 -30.43 34.13 5.27
C PHE A 919 -30.46 35.00 4.03
N SER A 920 -29.50 34.71 3.18
CA SER A 920 -29.16 35.59 2.08
C SER A 920 -30.20 35.53 0.94
N ASP A 921 -30.73 34.34 0.68
CA ASP A 921 -31.83 34.08 -0.26
C ASP A 921 -33.19 34.64 0.22
N GLU A 922 -33.37 34.81 1.53
CA GLU A 922 -34.55 35.45 2.14
C GLU A 922 -34.46 36.99 2.16
N GLY A 923 -33.45 37.59 1.53
CA GLY A 923 -33.22 39.03 1.55
C GLY A 923 -32.73 39.58 2.90
N LYS A 924 -32.39 38.72 3.87
CA LYS A 924 -31.93 39.11 5.21
C LYS A 924 -30.41 39.02 5.30
N ARG A 925 -29.72 40.15 5.10
CA ARG A 925 -28.26 40.26 5.32
C ARG A 925 -27.96 40.80 6.72
N ALA A 926 -26.93 40.27 7.36
CA ALA A 926 -26.37 40.86 8.58
C ALA A 926 -25.75 42.22 8.24
N ASN A 927 -26.16 43.26 8.97
CA ASN A 927 -25.51 44.57 8.90
C ASN A 927 -24.56 44.68 10.11
N PHE A 928 -23.26 44.48 9.88
CA PHE A 928 -22.27 44.46 10.95
C PHE A 928 -22.16 45.79 11.69
N ASN A 929 -22.38 46.93 11.03
CA ASN A 929 -22.38 48.24 11.70
C ASN A 929 -23.50 48.32 12.76
N VAL A 930 -24.67 47.72 12.46
CA VAL A 930 -25.79 47.65 13.40
C VAL A 930 -25.53 46.63 14.50
N ILE A 931 -24.87 45.51 14.19
CA ILE A 931 -24.56 44.45 15.16
C ILE A 931 -23.53 44.95 16.19
N PHE A 932 -22.44 45.58 15.76
CA PHE A 932 -21.40 46.06 16.65
C PHE A 932 -21.80 47.33 17.42
N GLY A 933 -22.53 48.26 16.79
CA GLY A 933 -22.87 49.54 17.41
C GLY A 933 -21.63 50.38 17.72
N THR A 934 -21.58 51.04 18.88
CA THR A 934 -20.40 51.75 19.38
C THR A 934 -19.72 50.94 20.46
N TYR A 935 -18.39 50.80 20.38
CA TYR A 935 -17.59 50.10 21.37
C TYR A 935 -17.78 50.66 22.79
N LYS A 936 -17.75 49.75 23.77
CA LYS A 936 -17.68 50.05 25.21
C LYS A 936 -16.63 49.14 25.83
N GLU A 937 -15.98 49.62 26.89
CA GLU A 937 -15.01 48.82 27.63
C GLU A 937 -15.63 47.49 28.09
N GLY A 938 -14.85 46.40 27.95
CA GLY A 938 -15.31 45.04 28.25
C GLY A 938 -16.13 44.36 27.13
N TYR A 939 -16.40 45.02 26.00
CA TYR A 939 -17.02 44.39 24.83
C TYR A 939 -15.99 43.63 24.01
N ASN A 940 -16.31 42.40 23.62
CA ASN A 940 -15.46 41.59 22.74
C ASN A 940 -16.27 40.96 21.60
N ALA A 941 -15.69 40.93 20.42
CA ALA A 941 -16.23 40.28 19.23
C ALA A 941 -15.48 38.99 18.95
N TYR A 942 -16.23 37.95 18.60
CA TYR A 942 -15.74 36.65 18.14
C TYR A 942 -16.40 36.35 16.82
N VAL A 943 -15.60 36.31 15.76
CA VAL A 943 -16.09 36.15 14.39
C VAL A 943 -15.40 34.96 13.75
N CYS A 944 -16.17 34.11 13.06
CA CYS A 944 -15.63 32.98 12.31
C CYS A 944 -16.50 32.71 11.08
N GLY A 945 -15.88 32.50 9.91
CA GLY A 945 -16.57 32.33 8.64
C GLY A 945 -15.67 32.49 7.42
N PRO A 946 -16.23 32.58 6.20
CA PRO A 946 -15.46 32.76 4.97
C PRO A 946 -14.66 34.07 4.95
N ASN A 947 -13.52 34.10 4.24
CA ASN A 947 -12.59 35.23 4.22
C ASN A 947 -13.25 36.60 4.01
N LYS A 948 -14.13 36.73 3.00
CA LYS A 948 -14.85 37.99 2.73
C LYS A 948 -15.74 38.42 3.90
N PHE A 949 -16.42 37.46 4.53
CA PHE A 949 -17.27 37.70 5.70
C PHE A 949 -16.45 38.21 6.88
N MET A 950 -15.30 37.60 7.12
CA MET A 950 -14.37 37.96 8.19
C MET A 950 -13.81 39.37 8.00
N TYR A 951 -13.38 39.70 6.78
CA TYR A 951 -12.89 41.03 6.42
C TYR A 951 -13.93 42.13 6.62
N ASP A 952 -15.17 41.90 6.15
CA ASP A 952 -16.26 42.86 6.29
C ASP A 952 -16.61 43.09 7.76
N ALA A 953 -16.62 42.03 8.59
CA ALA A 953 -16.83 42.14 10.02
C ALA A 953 -15.69 42.90 10.72
N GLN A 954 -14.43 42.65 10.37
CA GLN A 954 -13.27 43.37 10.91
C GLN A 954 -13.37 44.87 10.62
N LYS A 955 -13.63 45.23 9.36
CA LYS A 955 -13.77 46.64 8.94
C LYS A 955 -14.88 47.36 9.72
N SER A 956 -16.01 46.70 9.92
CA SER A 956 -17.12 47.23 10.71
C SER A 956 -16.79 47.35 12.20
N ALA A 957 -16.08 46.39 12.78
CA ALA A 957 -15.65 46.46 14.18
C ALA A 957 -14.67 47.63 14.42
N THR A 958 -13.70 47.81 13.52
CA THR A 958 -12.79 48.96 13.55
C THR A 958 -13.56 50.28 13.44
N SER A 959 -14.54 50.35 12.52
CA SER A 959 -15.38 51.54 12.35
C SER A 959 -16.26 51.83 13.58
N ALA A 960 -16.61 50.78 14.34
CA ALA A 960 -17.34 50.86 15.61
C ALA A 960 -16.47 51.24 16.81
N GLY A 961 -15.15 51.39 16.63
CA GLY A 961 -14.19 51.77 17.67
C GLY A 961 -13.70 50.61 18.53
N PHE A 962 -13.88 49.35 18.10
CA PHE A 962 -13.30 48.22 18.83
C PHE A 962 -11.77 48.26 18.70
N PRO A 963 -11.02 48.15 19.81
CA PRO A 963 -9.58 47.97 19.75
C PRO A 963 -9.25 46.57 19.19
N GLU A 964 -8.07 46.42 18.58
CA GLU A 964 -7.67 45.21 17.84
C GLU A 964 -7.76 43.96 18.74
N GLU A 965 -7.30 44.07 19.99
CA GLU A 965 -7.35 43.00 20.97
C GLU A 965 -8.77 42.59 21.40
N ALA A 966 -9.79 43.40 21.13
CA ALA A 966 -11.19 43.10 21.45
C ALA A 966 -11.93 42.39 20.30
N VAL A 967 -11.28 42.20 19.15
CA VAL A 967 -11.85 41.51 17.99
C VAL A 967 -11.04 40.25 17.70
N ASN A 968 -11.66 39.11 17.94
CA ASN A 968 -11.02 37.81 17.86
C ASN A 968 -11.56 37.06 16.64
N PHE A 969 -10.66 36.48 15.85
CA PHE A 969 -10.98 35.73 14.64
C PHE A 969 -10.44 34.31 14.69
N GLU A 970 -11.17 33.37 14.10
CA GLU A 970 -10.67 32.04 13.76
C GLU A 970 -10.82 31.82 12.24
N TYR A 971 -9.73 31.38 11.60
CA TYR A 971 -9.70 31.12 10.16
C TYR A 971 -9.63 29.61 9.90
N PHE A 972 -10.62 29.06 9.21
CA PHE A 972 -10.63 27.64 8.81
C PHE A 972 -9.81 27.37 7.53
N ALA A 973 -9.62 28.39 6.70
CA ALA A 973 -8.76 28.37 5.52
C ALA A 973 -7.92 29.65 5.51
N PRO A 974 -6.68 29.61 4.97
CA PRO A 974 -5.89 30.82 4.78
C PRO A 974 -6.62 31.81 3.87
N PRO A 975 -6.60 33.12 4.18
CA PRO A 975 -7.04 34.18 3.26
C PRO A 975 -6.37 34.08 1.88
N GLU A 976 -7.11 34.42 0.83
CA GLU A 976 -6.51 34.65 -0.50
C GLU A 976 -5.61 35.89 -0.41
N VAL A 977 -4.33 35.71 -0.69
CA VAL A 977 -3.32 36.76 -0.67
C VAL A 977 -2.80 36.99 -2.09
N THR A 978 -2.47 38.23 -2.41
CA THR A 978 -1.86 38.63 -3.69
C THR A 978 -0.52 37.94 -3.91
N ASP A 979 -0.18 37.61 -5.17
CA ASP A 979 1.07 36.91 -5.54
C ASP A 979 2.31 37.54 -4.90
N TYR A 980 2.87 36.88 -3.90
CA TYR A 980 4.14 37.26 -3.30
C TYR A 980 5.30 36.85 -4.22
N LYS A 981 6.29 37.74 -4.41
CA LYS A 981 7.55 37.38 -5.06
C LYS A 981 8.54 36.83 -4.04
N ASN A 982 8.78 35.52 -4.10
CA ASN A 982 9.79 34.89 -3.26
C ASN A 982 11.20 35.18 -3.76
N HIS A 983 12.09 35.50 -2.83
CA HIS A 983 13.52 35.62 -3.05
C HIS A 983 14.28 34.76 -2.03
N SER A 984 15.54 34.46 -2.33
CA SER A 984 16.45 33.79 -1.42
C SER A 984 16.84 34.72 -0.26
N PHE A 985 17.06 34.15 0.91
CA PHE A 985 17.52 34.87 2.10
C PHE A 985 18.24 33.92 3.06
N LYS A 986 18.81 34.45 4.14
CA LYS A 986 19.49 33.65 5.16
C LYS A 986 18.73 33.61 6.47
N ILE A 987 18.69 32.44 7.10
CA ILE A 987 18.18 32.25 8.46
C ILE A 987 19.33 31.88 9.39
N LYS A 988 19.52 32.65 10.46
CA LYS A 988 20.54 32.43 11.49
C LYS A 988 19.87 32.00 12.79
N LEU A 989 20.44 30.99 13.43
CA LEU A 989 19.92 30.40 14.67
C LEU A 989 20.78 30.85 15.83
N LEU A 990 20.22 31.60 16.77
CA LEU A 990 20.96 32.23 17.85
C LEU A 990 21.66 31.20 18.77
N LYS A 991 20.97 30.12 19.15
CA LYS A 991 21.48 29.15 20.16
C LYS A 991 22.53 28.23 19.58
N SER A 992 22.40 27.87 18.30
CA SER A 992 23.35 26.98 17.62
C SER A 992 24.44 27.70 16.84
N ASN A 993 24.31 29.02 16.62
CA ASN A 993 25.15 29.84 15.76
C ASN A 993 25.33 29.26 14.33
N ARG A 994 24.31 28.54 13.85
CA ARG A 994 24.25 27.98 12.48
C ARG A 994 23.48 28.94 11.58
N GLU A 995 23.87 28.98 10.31
CA GLU A 995 23.26 29.81 9.28
C GLU A 995 22.88 28.92 8.09
N PHE A 996 21.68 29.12 7.55
CA PHE A 996 21.19 28.39 6.38
C PHE A 996 20.67 29.36 5.33
N GLU A 997 20.85 28.98 4.08
CA GLU A 997 20.24 29.67 2.95
C GLU A 997 18.85 29.08 2.67
N VAL A 998 17.85 29.96 2.56
CA VAL A 998 16.46 29.61 2.25
C VAL A 998 16.18 30.03 0.81
N GLN A 999 16.05 29.04 -0.08
CA GLN A 999 15.77 29.27 -1.51
C GLN A 999 14.35 29.80 -1.74
N SER A 1000 14.10 30.40 -2.91
CA SER A 1000 12.80 31.02 -3.25
C SER A 1000 11.62 30.04 -3.25
N ASP A 1001 11.88 28.75 -3.43
CA ASP A 1001 10.91 27.66 -3.47
C ASP A 1001 10.80 26.87 -2.15
N GLN A 1002 11.57 27.24 -1.12
CA GLN A 1002 11.60 26.55 0.19
C GLN A 1002 11.11 27.45 1.32
N THR A 1003 10.42 26.91 2.32
CA THR A 1003 10.10 27.66 3.55
C THR A 1003 11.26 27.58 4.56
N VAL A 1004 11.28 28.47 5.58
CA VAL A 1004 12.28 28.35 6.66
C VAL A 1004 12.17 27.00 7.33
N THR A 1005 10.93 26.53 7.58
CA THR A 1005 10.74 25.26 8.24
C THR A 1005 11.23 24.07 7.41
N ASP A 1006 11.03 24.08 6.09
CA ASP A 1006 11.58 23.02 5.22
C ASP A 1006 13.12 22.95 5.36
N VAL A 1007 13.79 24.10 5.27
CA VAL A 1007 15.25 24.18 5.38
C VAL A 1007 15.74 23.71 6.75
N LEU A 1008 15.06 24.10 7.84
CA LEU A 1008 15.43 23.67 9.19
C LEU A 1008 15.25 22.16 9.37
N LEU A 1009 14.14 21.60 8.91
CA LEU A 1009 13.86 20.16 9.02
C LEU A 1009 14.80 19.32 8.15
N ASP A 1010 15.09 19.78 6.92
CA ASP A 1010 16.06 19.15 6.02
C ASP A 1010 17.47 19.11 6.64
N ASN A 1011 17.77 20.06 7.53
CA ASN A 1011 19.02 20.15 8.28
C ASN A 1011 18.95 19.56 9.71
N GLY A 1012 17.89 18.79 10.00
CA GLY A 1012 17.72 18.06 11.26
C GLY A 1012 17.38 18.91 12.48
N ILE A 1013 16.89 20.14 12.27
CA ILE A 1013 16.50 21.06 13.34
C ILE A 1013 15.00 20.92 13.57
N HIS A 1014 14.64 20.57 14.81
CA HIS A 1014 13.26 20.38 15.21
C HIS A 1014 12.51 21.71 15.21
N VAL A 1015 11.38 21.74 14.53
CA VAL A 1015 10.40 22.84 14.57
C VAL A 1015 9.03 22.20 14.72
N ASP A 1016 8.28 22.64 15.73
CA ASP A 1016 6.91 22.18 15.88
C ASP A 1016 6.08 22.66 14.69
N MET A 1017 5.46 21.73 13.97
CA MET A 1017 4.68 22.02 12.77
C MET A 1017 3.30 21.38 12.83
N LYS A 1018 2.34 22.04 12.16
CA LYS A 1018 0.98 21.51 12.04
C LYS A 1018 0.34 21.86 10.70
N CYS A 1019 0.00 23.13 10.48
CA CYS A 1019 -0.80 23.55 9.32
C CYS A 1019 0.02 23.77 8.04
N THR A 1020 1.29 24.15 8.18
CA THR A 1020 2.22 24.53 7.09
C THR A 1020 1.73 25.66 6.16
N ASN A 1021 0.65 26.36 6.53
CA ASN A 1021 0.02 27.42 5.73
C ASN A 1021 -0.26 28.70 6.55
N GLY A 1022 0.43 28.87 7.69
CA GLY A 1022 0.43 30.13 8.44
C GLY A 1022 -0.82 30.43 9.30
N ILE A 1023 -1.71 29.45 9.50
CA ILE A 1023 -3.01 29.68 10.19
C ILE A 1023 -3.11 29.10 11.61
N CYS A 1024 -2.16 28.28 12.06
CA CYS A 1024 -2.24 27.64 13.39
C CYS A 1024 -1.26 28.15 14.45
N GLY A 1025 -0.24 28.92 14.05
CA GLY A 1025 0.77 29.45 14.97
C GLY A 1025 1.73 28.44 15.62
N VAL A 1026 1.62 27.14 15.35
CA VAL A 1026 2.45 26.10 16.01
C VAL A 1026 3.95 26.28 15.74
N CYS A 1027 4.34 26.67 14.52
CA CYS A 1027 5.75 26.90 14.16
C CYS A 1027 6.25 28.31 14.51
N ARG A 1028 5.68 28.92 15.55
CA ARG A 1028 6.12 30.23 16.06
C ARG A 1028 7.52 30.13 16.66
N CYS A 1029 8.33 31.15 16.43
CA CYS A 1029 9.66 31.27 16.99
C CYS A 1029 9.93 32.74 17.35
N GLY A 1030 10.77 32.99 18.36
CA GLY A 1030 11.18 34.36 18.70
C GLY A 1030 12.04 34.95 17.58
N LEU A 1031 11.70 36.16 17.15
CA LEU A 1031 12.47 36.96 16.20
C LEU A 1031 13.49 37.80 16.96
N ILE A 1032 14.78 37.61 16.69
CA ILE A 1032 15.88 38.32 17.36
C ILE A 1032 16.29 39.55 16.54
N SER A 1033 16.48 39.38 15.23
CA SER A 1033 16.86 40.46 14.33
C SER A 1033 16.48 40.16 12.88
N GLY A 1034 16.41 41.19 12.04
CA GLY A 1034 16.05 41.08 10.61
C GLY A 1034 14.62 41.53 10.31
N LYS A 1035 14.37 41.92 9.06
CA LYS A 1035 13.04 42.36 8.60
C LYS A 1035 12.28 41.19 8.01
N VAL A 1036 11.09 40.92 8.54
CA VAL A 1036 10.25 39.79 8.16
C VAL A 1036 9.07 40.27 7.31
N GLU A 1037 8.84 39.60 6.18
CA GLU A 1037 7.56 39.63 5.48
C GLU A 1037 6.65 38.59 6.12
N HIS A 1038 5.75 39.05 7.01
CA HIS A 1038 4.81 38.18 7.70
C HIS A 1038 3.72 37.72 6.76
N ARG A 1039 3.66 36.42 6.53
CA ARG A 1039 2.67 35.77 5.65
C ARG A 1039 1.69 34.87 6.43
N ASP A 1040 1.72 34.98 7.75
CA ASP A 1040 0.81 34.29 8.65
C ASP A 1040 -0.43 35.15 8.97
N PHE A 1041 -1.47 34.49 9.48
CA PHE A 1041 -2.75 35.11 9.82
C PHE A 1041 -3.08 34.97 11.31
N VAL A 1042 -2.07 34.69 12.13
CA VAL A 1042 -2.24 34.36 13.55
C VAL A 1042 -1.56 35.34 14.49
N LEU A 1043 -0.47 35.99 14.06
CA LEU A 1043 0.20 36.99 14.87
C LEU A 1043 -0.48 38.35 14.69
N SER A 1044 -0.78 39.01 15.81
CA SER A 1044 -1.16 40.43 15.84
C SER A 1044 -0.02 41.33 15.39
N ASN A 1045 -0.31 42.59 15.03
CA ASN A 1045 0.74 43.54 14.64
C ASN A 1045 1.83 43.69 15.71
N LYS A 1046 1.46 43.61 16.99
CA LYS A 1046 2.39 43.69 18.11
C LYS A 1046 3.25 42.43 18.25
N GLU A 1047 2.68 41.24 18.11
CA GLU A 1047 3.45 39.99 18.16
C GLU A 1047 4.39 39.83 16.95
N ARG A 1048 4.09 40.47 15.82
CA ARG A 1048 4.98 40.47 14.65
C ARG A 1048 6.29 41.25 14.90
N GLU A 1049 6.36 42.08 15.93
CA GLU A 1049 7.58 42.80 16.29
C GLU A 1049 8.66 41.87 16.86
N ASP A 1050 8.26 40.79 17.57
CA ASP A 1050 9.16 39.92 18.33
C ASP A 1050 9.01 38.41 18.01
N THR A 1051 8.08 38.05 17.11
CA THR A 1051 7.74 36.66 16.81
C THR A 1051 7.59 36.42 15.31
N ILE A 1052 8.03 35.26 14.81
CA ILE A 1052 7.90 34.83 13.41
C ILE A 1052 7.24 33.44 13.30
N ILE A 1053 6.38 33.27 12.29
CA ILE A 1053 5.81 31.96 11.90
C ILE A 1053 6.64 31.35 10.76
N LEU A 1054 7.45 30.34 11.08
CA LEU A 1054 8.50 29.82 10.18
C LEU A 1054 7.99 29.13 8.90
N CYS A 1055 6.76 28.59 8.90
CA CYS A 1055 6.27 27.78 7.78
C CYS A 1055 5.79 28.61 6.57
N GLN A 1056 5.71 29.94 6.68
CA GLN A 1056 5.24 30.80 5.61
C GLN A 1056 6.00 32.13 5.53
N SER A 1057 6.29 32.75 6.67
CA SER A 1057 6.95 34.05 6.70
C SER A 1057 8.39 33.97 6.18
N ARG A 1058 8.84 35.05 5.52
CA ARG A 1058 10.16 35.13 4.85
C ARG A 1058 10.88 36.41 5.23
N ALA A 1059 12.11 36.59 4.75
CA ALA A 1059 12.72 37.92 4.76
C ALA A 1059 11.94 38.89 3.87
N LEU A 1060 11.88 40.15 4.30
CA LEU A 1060 11.30 41.24 3.50
C LEU A 1060 12.19 41.62 2.32
N ASP A 1061 13.51 41.60 2.54
CA ASP A 1061 14.52 42.03 1.58
C ASP A 1061 15.26 40.83 0.96
N ALA A 1062 15.53 40.89 -0.35
CA ALA A 1062 16.34 39.89 -1.05
C ALA A 1062 17.74 39.76 -0.45
N ASN A 1063 18.18 38.52 -0.22
CA ASN A 1063 19.42 38.20 0.49
C ASN A 1063 19.50 38.77 1.92
N GLY A 1064 18.36 39.17 2.51
CA GLY A 1064 18.27 39.57 3.90
C GLY A 1064 18.68 38.44 4.84
N THR A 1065 19.04 38.79 6.07
CA THR A 1065 19.31 37.81 7.14
C THR A 1065 18.29 38.01 8.25
N ILE A 1066 17.59 36.93 8.60
CA ILE A 1066 16.72 36.86 9.78
C ILE A 1066 17.43 36.03 10.84
N GLU A 1067 17.46 36.50 12.08
CA GLU A 1067 17.97 35.76 13.24
C GLU A 1067 16.81 35.38 14.16
N ILE A 1068 16.74 34.12 14.56
CA ILE A 1068 15.65 33.56 15.37
C ILE A 1068 16.17 32.84 16.62
N ASP A 1069 15.34 32.76 17.66
CA ASP A 1069 15.68 32.17 18.97
C ASP A 1069 15.66 30.63 18.96
N LEU A 1070 16.45 30.03 18.06
CA LEU A 1070 16.62 28.57 17.90
C LEU A 1070 18.06 28.12 17.97
#